data_AF-A0A101UXR9-F1
#
_entry.id   AF-A0A101UXR9-F1
#
_cell.length_a   1.000
_cell.length_b   1.000
_cell.length_c   1.000
_cell.angle_alpha   90.00
_cell.angle_beta   90.00
_cell.angle_gamma   90.00
#
_symmetry.space_group_name_H-M   'P 1'
#
loop_
_entity.id
_entity.type
_entity.pdbx_description
1 polymer ?
#
loop_
_entity_poly.entity_id
_entity_poly.type
_entity_poly.pdbx_seq_one_letter_code
_entity_poly.pdbx_strand_id
1 'polypeptide(L)'
;MTLIVPQFTLTNAMPDGRNAGTSAEASRPHLRHVFFRGCEPMYSVRPQGRRRFGFWPGALVAAAAASLLVGVVGPAAPAQAAEITDGLALWYKLDATSGTVAVDASGNGRNGTVNGTAGWSGAGEGLSFNGSDTYIKVPDNIMSGMNSITVSMDVQIDAAQATPYFLYGFGNTSNGSGNGYLFTTGNSFRTAIASGDYNTEQNTGASGALQRSVWKHVTYTQTGNTGVLYRDGVEVARNTSVTTTPGSIGSGTTTANHIGKSVFTSDKLFKGKIRDFRVYSRALAPSEVLDLSGNTTGIATATHSALKVDAIIDDAGSKITLPLAEGTDLTELAPQFTLASGASVSPASGTPRDFTAPVTYEVTGADGAKRTWTVEALVMKSPVLPGLNADPNIIRFGDTYYIYPTTDGFAGWSGTKFKAYSSKDLVHWQDHGVILDLGPDVSWADSRAWAPAIEAKNGKYYFYFCADANIGVAVSASPTGPFTDALGKPLLKAGDYTGQMIDPAVFTDDDGQSYLYWGNGRAYVVPLNDDMVSFDASKVTDITPSGYREGAFVVKRNGTYYFMWSENDTRDENYRVAYATGSSPTGPWTKRSVILEKDLALGIKGPGHHSVVQVPNTDDWYIVYHRFAIPGGDGTHRETTIDKLEFDSGGLIKKVVPTLSSIDPVSGGTALPTNTTRSLQSVNFTGRYAAVRSDSLGYLDPVTSSSTTAVKQSATFTVVPGLADSKCYSFRDSSGRYLRHKDYRVRFDASNSTTLFNKDATYCARPGSATGSISLESYNYPGRYLRHYNYELRVDAYQDNATFRADSSFRAVSPWA
;
A
#
# COMPACT_ATOMS: atom_id res chain seq x y z
N MET A 1 49.96 10.78 -46.37
CA MET A 1 49.69 10.53 -44.94
C MET A 1 48.17 10.49 -44.81
N THR A 2 47.46 9.35 -44.94
CA THR A 2 47.77 7.94 -44.54
C THR A 2 47.86 7.83 -43.00
N LEU A 3 47.26 6.87 -42.26
CA LEU A 3 46.71 5.52 -42.52
C LEU A 3 45.28 5.37 -41.91
N ILE A 4 44.29 4.66 -42.46
CA ILE A 4 44.07 3.21 -42.74
C ILE A 4 43.41 2.41 -41.59
N VAL A 5 42.34 1.69 -41.95
CA VAL A 5 41.60 0.66 -41.19
C VAL A 5 42.17 -0.73 -41.51
N PRO A 6 42.14 -1.72 -40.59
CA PRO A 6 42.21 -3.13 -40.97
C PRO A 6 40.96 -3.96 -40.61
N GLN A 7 40.66 -4.95 -41.45
CA GLN A 7 39.69 -6.04 -41.20
C GLN A 7 40.41 -7.40 -41.05
N PHE A 8 39.65 -8.42 -40.60
CA PHE A 8 39.91 -9.87 -40.77
C PHE A 8 41.11 -10.45 -39.98
N THR A 9 41.19 -11.74 -39.62
CA THR A 9 40.59 -12.94 -40.24
C THR A 9 40.31 -14.08 -39.23
N LEU A 10 39.58 -15.11 -39.65
CA LEU A 10 39.22 -16.34 -38.92
C LEU A 10 40.38 -17.35 -38.73
N THR A 11 40.24 -18.24 -37.74
CA THR A 11 40.70 -19.65 -37.81
C THR A 11 39.68 -20.62 -37.17
N ASN A 12 39.51 -21.80 -37.77
CA ASN A 12 38.55 -22.85 -37.37
C ASN A 12 39.12 -23.81 -36.31
N ALA A 13 38.23 -24.44 -35.52
CA ALA A 13 38.27 -25.88 -35.22
C ALA A 13 36.92 -26.41 -34.68
N MET A 14 36.31 -27.37 -35.38
CA MET A 14 35.36 -28.36 -34.82
C MET A 14 35.94 -29.76 -35.07
N PRO A 15 35.58 -30.76 -34.27
CA PRO A 15 34.70 -31.86 -34.75
C PRO A 15 33.76 -32.38 -33.62
N ASP A 16 32.76 -33.25 -33.78
CA ASP A 16 31.97 -33.78 -34.92
C ASP A 16 30.60 -34.24 -34.33
N GLY A 17 29.50 -34.33 -35.10
CA GLY A 17 28.19 -34.64 -34.48
C GLY A 17 26.94 -34.73 -35.37
N ARG A 18 26.95 -35.66 -36.35
CA ARG A 18 25.82 -36.12 -37.19
C ARG A 18 24.57 -36.50 -36.36
N ASN A 19 23.31 -36.54 -36.80
CA ASN A 19 22.55 -36.45 -38.08
C ASN A 19 21.04 -36.29 -37.71
N ALA A 20 20.02 -36.11 -38.58
CA ALA A 20 19.81 -35.50 -39.91
C ALA A 20 18.29 -35.59 -40.29
N GLY A 21 17.79 -34.73 -41.20
CA GLY A 21 16.43 -34.81 -41.79
C GLY A 21 15.69 -33.45 -41.80
N THR A 22 15.69 -32.61 -42.85
CA THR A 22 15.02 -32.70 -44.19
C THR A 22 13.49 -32.83 -44.11
N SER A 23 12.64 -32.05 -44.82
CA SER A 23 12.86 -31.02 -45.86
C SER A 23 11.53 -30.34 -46.30
N ALA A 24 11.61 -29.10 -46.82
CA ALA A 24 10.71 -28.50 -47.85
C ALA A 24 9.20 -28.30 -47.48
N GLU A 25 8.38 -27.43 -48.10
CA GLU A 25 8.60 -26.43 -49.17
C GLU A 25 7.57 -25.26 -49.11
N ALA A 26 7.64 -24.34 -50.08
CA ALA A 26 7.09 -22.98 -50.08
C ALA A 26 5.58 -22.77 -50.41
N SER A 27 5.11 -21.56 -50.02
CA SER A 27 4.37 -20.58 -50.86
C SER A 27 2.82 -20.39 -50.85
N ARG A 28 2.40 -19.26 -50.22
CA ARG A 28 1.41 -18.24 -50.68
C ARG A 28 -0.10 -18.59 -50.78
N PRO A 29 -1.04 -17.60 -50.90
CA PRO A 29 -0.97 -16.13 -50.66
C PRO A 29 -2.11 -15.53 -49.76
N HIS A 30 -2.02 -14.21 -49.52
CA HIS A 30 -3.06 -13.36 -48.91
C HIS A 30 -4.36 -13.20 -49.71
N LEU A 31 -5.47 -12.92 -49.01
CA LEU A 31 -6.71 -12.36 -49.56
C LEU A 31 -6.84 -10.85 -49.26
N ARG A 32 -7.32 -10.08 -50.24
CA ARG A 32 -7.74 -8.68 -50.12
C ARG A 32 -9.27 -8.58 -50.20
N HIS A 33 -9.87 -7.64 -49.47
CA HIS A 33 -11.20 -7.11 -49.80
C HIS A 33 -11.11 -5.72 -50.41
N VAL A 34 -12.05 -5.39 -51.31
CA VAL A 34 -12.13 -4.13 -52.06
C VAL A 34 -13.54 -3.53 -51.92
N PHE A 35 -13.61 -2.21 -51.89
CA PHE A 35 -14.82 -1.37 -51.76
C PHE A 35 -15.78 -1.46 -52.96
N PHE A 36 -17.05 -1.09 -52.72
CA PHE A 36 -17.87 -0.33 -53.68
C PHE A 36 -18.70 0.77 -52.99
N ARG A 37 -19.20 1.75 -53.77
CA ARG A 37 -19.77 3.04 -53.34
C ARG A 37 -21.08 3.35 -54.10
N GLY A 38 -21.96 4.17 -53.50
CA GLY A 38 -23.09 4.87 -54.16
C GLY A 38 -24.49 4.29 -53.86
N CYS A 39 -25.58 5.06 -53.82
CA CYS A 39 -25.78 6.52 -53.92
C CYS A 39 -27.08 6.97 -53.17
N GLU A 40 -27.20 8.28 -52.92
CA GLU A 40 -28.36 9.02 -52.35
C GLU A 40 -29.53 9.22 -53.37
N PRO A 41 -30.71 9.87 -53.10
CA PRO A 41 -30.96 10.95 -52.10
C PRO A 41 -32.35 11.09 -51.39
N MET A 42 -32.36 11.98 -50.38
CA MET A 42 -33.42 12.94 -49.94
C MET A 42 -34.93 12.63 -50.01
N TYR A 43 -35.66 12.88 -48.90
CA TYR A 43 -36.38 14.16 -48.68
C TYR A 43 -36.86 14.33 -47.22
N SER A 44 -37.26 15.55 -46.85
CA SER A 44 -37.42 16.04 -45.47
C SER A 44 -38.86 16.46 -45.09
N VAL A 45 -39.01 16.95 -43.84
CA VAL A 45 -40.04 17.88 -43.32
C VAL A 45 -41.07 17.30 -42.31
N ARG A 46 -41.03 17.83 -41.08
CA ARG A 46 -42.11 17.78 -40.05
C ARG A 46 -43.19 18.83 -40.37
N PRO A 47 -44.39 18.76 -39.76
CA PRO A 47 -44.67 19.82 -38.78
C PRO A 47 -45.45 19.40 -37.52
N GLN A 48 -45.46 20.31 -36.53
CA GLN A 48 -46.27 20.26 -35.31
C GLN A 48 -47.71 20.76 -35.56
N GLY A 49 -48.64 20.40 -34.65
CA GLY A 49 -49.96 21.04 -34.53
C GLY A 49 -50.45 21.07 -33.07
N ARG A 50 -50.81 22.26 -32.56
CA ARG A 50 -51.30 22.51 -31.18
C ARG A 50 -52.84 22.68 -31.14
N ARG A 51 -53.40 22.65 -29.91
CA ARG A 51 -54.70 23.22 -29.42
C ARG A 51 -55.85 22.19 -29.24
N ARG A 52 -56.83 22.36 -28.33
CA ARG A 52 -56.93 23.00 -26.98
C ARG A 52 -58.38 22.75 -26.45
N PHE A 53 -58.57 22.59 -25.13
CA PHE A 53 -59.85 22.64 -24.37
C PHE A 53 -60.96 21.58 -24.60
N GLY A 54 -61.63 21.21 -23.49
CA GLY A 54 -62.89 20.47 -23.43
C GLY A 54 -63.12 19.85 -22.04
N PHE A 55 -64.22 20.18 -21.36
CA PHE A 55 -64.54 19.73 -19.99
C PHE A 55 -65.94 19.08 -19.96
N TRP A 56 -66.11 18.03 -19.14
CA TRP A 56 -67.40 17.62 -18.51
C TRP A 56 -68.45 16.87 -19.39
N PRO A 57 -69.46 16.18 -18.79
CA PRO A 57 -69.31 14.77 -18.37
C PRO A 57 -70.46 13.84 -18.83
N GLY A 58 -70.39 12.53 -18.53
CA GLY A 58 -71.53 11.63 -18.76
C GLY A 58 -71.28 10.20 -18.26
N ALA A 59 -72.15 9.71 -17.38
CA ALA A 59 -72.11 8.34 -16.88
C ALA A 59 -72.99 7.39 -17.71
N LEU A 60 -72.66 6.11 -17.74
CA LEU A 60 -73.65 5.04 -17.91
C LEU A 60 -73.16 3.74 -17.27
N VAL A 61 -73.99 3.22 -16.35
CA VAL A 61 -73.77 1.96 -15.64
C VAL A 61 -74.30 0.81 -16.49
N ALA A 62 -73.51 -0.25 -16.65
CA ALA A 62 -73.98 -1.55 -17.10
C ALA A 62 -73.35 -2.63 -16.22
N ALA A 63 -74.13 -3.16 -15.28
CA ALA A 63 -73.70 -4.26 -14.42
C ALA A 63 -73.87 -5.59 -15.17
N ALA A 64 -72.78 -6.34 -15.32
CA ALA A 64 -72.80 -7.74 -15.75
C ALA A 64 -71.99 -8.55 -14.74
N ALA A 65 -72.69 -9.25 -13.84
CA ALA A 65 -72.06 -10.13 -12.87
C ALA A 65 -71.66 -11.44 -13.55
N ALA A 66 -70.37 -11.62 -13.82
CA ALA A 66 -69.77 -12.89 -14.17
C ALA A 66 -68.86 -13.35 -13.03
N SER A 67 -69.24 -14.42 -12.34
CA SER A 67 -68.50 -14.97 -11.21
C SER A 67 -67.18 -15.59 -11.66
N LEU A 68 -66.09 -14.82 -11.63
CA LEU A 68 -64.75 -15.43 -11.57
C LEU A 68 -64.42 -15.75 -10.12
N LEU A 69 -64.19 -17.05 -9.86
CA LEU A 69 -63.36 -17.48 -8.74
C LEU A 69 -61.96 -16.90 -8.94
N VAL A 70 -61.68 -15.76 -8.29
CA VAL A 70 -60.30 -15.35 -8.02
C VAL A 70 -59.76 -16.36 -7.02
N GLY A 71 -59.13 -17.41 -7.55
CA GLY A 71 -58.19 -18.19 -6.77
C GLY A 71 -57.14 -17.22 -6.27
N VAL A 72 -57.12 -16.96 -4.96
CA VAL A 72 -56.06 -16.19 -4.31
C VAL A 72 -54.81 -17.06 -4.39
N VAL A 73 -54.09 -16.94 -5.50
CA VAL A 73 -52.70 -17.32 -5.58
C VAL A 73 -51.99 -16.36 -4.64
N GLY A 74 -51.83 -16.79 -3.38
CA GLY A 74 -50.90 -16.14 -2.47
C GLY A 74 -49.52 -16.06 -3.13
N PRO A 75 -48.64 -15.13 -2.71
CA PRO A 75 -47.30 -15.04 -3.27
C PRO A 75 -46.70 -16.45 -3.28
N ALA A 76 -46.27 -16.91 -4.46
CA ALA A 76 -45.66 -18.21 -4.59
C ALA A 76 -44.52 -18.28 -3.56
N ALA A 77 -44.52 -19.34 -2.75
CA ALA A 77 -43.45 -19.54 -1.78
C ALA A 77 -42.12 -19.40 -2.51
N PRO A 78 -41.15 -18.63 -1.98
CA PRO A 78 -39.90 -18.37 -2.68
C PRO A 78 -39.29 -19.71 -3.09
N ALA A 79 -38.97 -19.84 -4.38
CA ALA A 79 -38.46 -21.09 -4.92
C ALA A 79 -37.17 -21.42 -4.18
N GLN A 80 -37.20 -22.47 -3.35
CA GLN A 80 -36.05 -22.89 -2.58
C GLN A 80 -34.91 -23.19 -3.56
N ALA A 81 -33.74 -22.59 -3.31
CA ALA A 81 -32.58 -22.76 -4.18
C ALA A 81 -32.31 -24.25 -4.42
N ALA A 82 -32.01 -24.62 -5.67
CA ALA A 82 -31.77 -26.01 -6.01
C ALA A 82 -30.55 -26.55 -5.24
N GLU A 83 -30.71 -27.70 -4.59
CA GLU A 83 -29.62 -28.29 -3.78
C GLU A 83 -28.39 -28.58 -4.64
N ILE A 84 -27.26 -27.97 -4.23
CA ILE A 84 -25.97 -28.09 -4.92
C ILE A 84 -25.42 -29.48 -4.64
N THR A 85 -25.69 -30.39 -5.56
CA THR A 85 -25.39 -31.83 -5.48
C THR A 85 -24.33 -32.28 -6.47
N ASP A 86 -24.03 -31.49 -7.51
CA ASP A 86 -22.95 -31.81 -8.45
C ASP A 86 -21.58 -31.85 -7.74
N GLY A 87 -20.85 -32.94 -7.93
CA GLY A 87 -19.58 -33.22 -7.26
C GLY A 87 -19.69 -33.52 -5.76
N LEU A 88 -20.89 -33.66 -5.18
CA LEU A 88 -21.07 -33.90 -3.74
C LEU A 88 -20.54 -35.29 -3.34
N ALA A 89 -19.49 -35.30 -2.52
CA ALA A 89 -18.75 -36.49 -2.10
C ALA A 89 -19.05 -36.92 -0.65
N LEU A 90 -19.63 -36.03 0.16
CA LEU A 90 -20.09 -36.29 1.52
C LEU A 90 -21.11 -35.23 1.93
N TRP A 91 -22.17 -35.62 2.65
CA TRP A 91 -23.04 -34.64 3.31
C TRP A 91 -23.57 -35.16 4.65
N TYR A 92 -23.14 -34.55 5.76
CA TYR A 92 -23.74 -34.76 7.07
C TYR A 92 -24.57 -33.53 7.45
N LYS A 93 -25.90 -33.65 7.38
CA LYS A 93 -26.82 -32.62 7.86
C LYS A 93 -26.66 -32.34 9.36
N LEU A 94 -26.33 -33.40 10.13
CA LEU A 94 -26.19 -33.41 11.59
C LEU A 94 -27.48 -33.00 12.31
N ASP A 95 -28.63 -33.41 11.77
CA ASP A 95 -30.00 -33.13 12.20
C ASP A 95 -30.67 -34.30 12.95
N ALA A 96 -29.93 -35.38 13.24
CA ALA A 96 -30.42 -36.52 13.99
C ALA A 96 -30.79 -36.14 15.44
N THR A 97 -31.72 -36.89 16.04
CA THR A 97 -32.20 -36.67 17.41
C THR A 97 -31.49 -37.56 18.44
N SER A 98 -30.86 -38.66 18.02
CA SER A 98 -30.09 -39.57 18.87
C SER A 98 -29.19 -40.49 18.04
N GLY A 99 -28.32 -41.26 18.71
CA GLY A 99 -27.49 -42.30 18.09
C GLY A 99 -26.03 -41.90 17.86
N THR A 100 -25.23 -42.83 17.35
CA THR A 100 -23.78 -42.71 17.16
C THR A 100 -23.34 -42.64 15.69
N VAL A 101 -24.28 -42.36 14.78
CA VAL A 101 -24.03 -42.35 13.33
C VAL A 101 -24.37 -40.97 12.75
N ALA A 102 -23.39 -40.36 12.07
CA ALA A 102 -23.60 -39.23 11.18
C ALA A 102 -23.96 -39.79 9.79
N VAL A 103 -25.25 -39.74 9.44
CA VAL A 103 -25.75 -40.32 8.18
C VAL A 103 -25.32 -39.48 6.98
N ASP A 104 -24.79 -40.13 5.95
CA ASP A 104 -24.41 -39.49 4.68
C ASP A 104 -25.63 -39.29 3.77
N ALA A 105 -26.06 -38.04 3.65
CA ALA A 105 -27.14 -37.59 2.78
C ALA A 105 -26.70 -37.37 1.31
N SER A 106 -25.42 -37.54 0.95
CA SER A 106 -24.95 -37.38 -0.43
C SER A 106 -25.31 -38.55 -1.35
N GLY A 107 -25.79 -39.67 -0.79
CA GLY A 107 -26.08 -40.90 -1.52
C GLY A 107 -24.87 -41.83 -1.71
N ASN A 108 -23.67 -41.43 -1.26
CA ASN A 108 -22.45 -42.23 -1.38
C ASN A 108 -22.29 -43.30 -0.27
N GLY A 109 -23.17 -43.32 0.74
CA GLY A 109 -23.17 -44.29 1.84
C GLY A 109 -22.03 -44.11 2.86
N ARG A 110 -21.35 -42.95 2.85
CA ARG A 110 -20.14 -42.65 3.62
C ARG A 110 -20.45 -42.22 5.06
N ASN A 111 -21.26 -43.00 5.76
CA ASN A 111 -21.68 -42.72 7.13
C ASN A 111 -20.48 -42.55 8.07
N GLY A 112 -20.54 -41.53 8.93
CA GLY A 112 -19.51 -41.24 9.94
C GLY A 112 -19.89 -41.79 11.31
N THR A 113 -18.89 -42.07 12.15
CA THR A 113 -19.08 -42.55 13.52
C THR A 113 -18.92 -41.40 14.51
N VAL A 114 -19.99 -41.06 15.22
CA VAL A 114 -19.94 -40.12 16.36
C VAL A 114 -19.31 -40.83 17.55
N ASN A 115 -18.23 -40.26 18.06
CA ASN A 115 -17.52 -40.70 19.25
C ASN A 115 -17.85 -39.74 20.42
N GLY A 116 -17.74 -40.25 21.65
CA GLY A 116 -18.08 -39.48 22.85
C GLY A 116 -19.58 -39.33 23.10
N THR A 117 -19.95 -38.37 23.93
CA THR A 117 -21.34 -38.15 24.33
C THR A 117 -22.08 -37.28 23.31
N ALA A 118 -22.84 -37.90 22.40
CA ALA A 118 -23.49 -37.22 21.28
C ALA A 118 -24.54 -36.16 21.72
N GLY A 119 -24.19 -34.88 21.61
CA GLY A 119 -25.04 -33.73 21.96
C GLY A 119 -26.01 -33.31 20.86
N TRP A 120 -26.82 -34.24 20.36
CA TRP A 120 -27.83 -33.97 19.34
C TRP A 120 -28.84 -32.92 19.83
N SER A 121 -28.96 -31.81 19.10
CA SER A 121 -29.81 -30.68 19.48
C SER A 121 -31.15 -30.61 18.71
N GLY A 122 -31.39 -31.57 17.81
CA GLY A 122 -32.58 -31.62 16.95
C GLY A 122 -32.34 -31.05 15.55
N ALA A 123 -33.39 -31.08 14.72
CA ALA A 123 -33.30 -30.68 13.32
C ALA A 123 -32.93 -29.19 13.17
N GLY A 124 -31.92 -28.90 12.35
CA GLY A 124 -31.40 -27.55 12.13
C GLY A 124 -30.48 -27.00 13.23
N GLU A 125 -30.39 -27.64 14.40
CA GLU A 125 -29.54 -27.20 15.52
C GLU A 125 -28.13 -27.83 15.53
N GLY A 126 -27.92 -28.91 14.77
CA GLY A 126 -26.62 -29.57 14.62
C GLY A 126 -26.25 -30.54 15.74
N LEU A 127 -25.02 -31.05 15.64
CA LEU A 127 -24.38 -31.81 16.70
C LEU A 127 -23.59 -30.87 17.60
N SER A 128 -23.82 -30.94 18.93
CA SER A 128 -22.97 -30.27 19.92
C SER A 128 -21.75 -31.11 20.26
N PHE A 129 -20.58 -30.48 20.28
CA PHE A 129 -19.28 -31.03 20.65
C PHE A 129 -18.87 -30.44 22.00
N ASN A 130 -18.48 -31.29 22.95
CA ASN A 130 -18.23 -30.87 24.34
C ASN A 130 -16.79 -30.39 24.63
N GLY A 131 -15.85 -30.56 23.70
CA GLY A 131 -14.42 -30.26 23.89
C GLY A 131 -13.63 -31.27 24.72
N SER A 132 -14.23 -32.39 25.14
CA SER A 132 -13.59 -33.40 26.00
C SER A 132 -13.55 -34.81 25.42
N ASP A 133 -14.63 -35.29 24.80
CA ASP A 133 -14.67 -36.63 24.17
C ASP A 133 -15.33 -36.67 22.77
N THR A 134 -16.06 -35.62 22.40
CA THR A 134 -16.97 -35.66 21.25
C THR A 134 -16.27 -35.28 19.95
N TYR A 135 -16.35 -36.16 18.94
CA TYR A 135 -15.90 -35.90 17.58
C TYR A 135 -16.53 -36.90 16.59
N ILE A 136 -16.52 -36.60 15.29
CA ILE A 136 -16.95 -37.55 14.26
C ILE A 136 -15.72 -38.15 13.58
N LYS A 137 -15.66 -39.47 13.46
CA LYS A 137 -14.74 -40.20 12.58
C LYS A 137 -15.40 -40.34 11.21
N VAL A 138 -14.84 -39.66 10.22
CA VAL A 138 -15.22 -39.78 8.81
C VAL A 138 -14.56 -41.03 8.23
N PRO A 139 -15.17 -41.73 7.26
CA PRO A 139 -14.54 -42.85 6.56
C PRO A 139 -13.13 -42.53 6.01
N ASP A 140 -12.35 -43.58 5.85
CA ASP A 140 -11.01 -43.47 5.28
C ASP A 140 -11.06 -43.04 3.82
N ASN A 141 -9.97 -42.45 3.33
CA ASN A 141 -9.75 -42.13 1.92
C ASN A 141 -10.78 -41.14 1.32
N ILE A 142 -11.41 -40.30 2.15
CA ILE A 142 -12.47 -39.36 1.72
C ILE A 142 -12.03 -38.38 0.61
N MET A 143 -10.73 -38.04 0.55
CA MET A 143 -10.14 -37.16 -0.46
C MET A 143 -9.46 -37.91 -1.62
N SER A 144 -9.48 -39.26 -1.64
CA SER A 144 -8.66 -40.04 -2.57
C SER A 144 -9.02 -39.75 -4.03
N GLY A 145 -8.00 -39.50 -4.86
CA GLY A 145 -8.15 -39.11 -6.27
C GLY A 145 -8.62 -37.68 -6.54
N MET A 146 -8.86 -36.85 -5.51
CA MET A 146 -9.34 -35.46 -5.69
C MET A 146 -8.20 -34.50 -6.08
N ASN A 147 -8.28 -33.92 -7.29
CA ASN A 147 -7.45 -32.79 -7.71
C ASN A 147 -8.03 -31.43 -7.30
N SER A 148 -9.24 -31.42 -6.74
CA SER A 148 -9.95 -30.24 -6.28
C SER A 148 -10.90 -30.65 -5.17
N ILE A 149 -11.20 -29.74 -4.23
CA ILE A 149 -12.10 -30.03 -3.11
C ILE A 149 -12.88 -28.78 -2.73
N THR A 150 -14.07 -28.97 -2.19
CA THR A 150 -14.69 -28.00 -1.29
C THR A 150 -15.04 -28.67 0.02
N VAL A 151 -14.80 -28.01 1.14
CA VAL A 151 -15.31 -28.39 2.46
C VAL A 151 -16.13 -27.21 2.98
N SER A 152 -17.43 -27.42 3.23
CA SER A 152 -18.35 -26.39 3.72
C SER A 152 -19.06 -26.84 4.99
N MET A 153 -19.34 -25.92 5.90
CA MET A 153 -20.08 -26.20 7.13
C MET A 153 -20.64 -24.92 7.76
N ASP A 154 -21.74 -25.08 8.48
CA ASP A 154 -22.16 -24.11 9.51
C ASP A 154 -21.48 -24.47 10.84
N VAL A 155 -20.86 -23.50 11.49
CA VAL A 155 -20.17 -23.68 12.78
C VAL A 155 -20.52 -22.58 13.78
N GLN A 156 -20.67 -22.97 15.05
CA GLN A 156 -20.76 -22.06 16.19
C GLN A 156 -19.72 -22.47 17.22
N ILE A 157 -18.69 -21.63 17.42
CA ILE A 157 -17.57 -21.92 18.34
C ILE A 157 -17.93 -21.48 19.75
N ASP A 158 -17.76 -22.35 20.76
CA ASP A 158 -18.04 -22.02 22.16
C ASP A 158 -17.09 -20.91 22.68
N ALA A 159 -17.62 -20.00 23.51
CA ALA A 159 -16.86 -18.90 24.09
C ALA A 159 -15.58 -19.36 24.82
N ALA A 160 -15.61 -20.53 25.47
CA ALA A 160 -14.52 -21.11 26.24
C ALA A 160 -13.67 -22.15 25.45
N GLN A 161 -13.78 -22.22 24.12
CA GLN A 161 -12.90 -23.07 23.30
C GLN A 161 -11.40 -22.78 23.58
N ALA A 162 -10.66 -23.80 23.99
CA ALA A 162 -9.20 -23.73 24.18
C ALA A 162 -8.46 -24.02 22.87
N THR A 163 -7.23 -23.50 22.73
CA THR A 163 -6.36 -23.66 21.55
C THR A 163 -5.14 -24.54 21.82
N PRO A 164 -4.55 -25.19 20.80
CA PRO A 164 -5.04 -25.34 19.42
C PRO A 164 -6.21 -26.34 19.32
N TYR A 165 -7.02 -26.23 18.26
CA TYR A 165 -8.12 -27.14 17.90
C TYR A 165 -8.41 -27.02 16.40
N PHE A 166 -8.94 -28.07 15.78
CA PHE A 166 -9.41 -28.05 14.39
C PHE A 166 -10.94 -28.22 14.34
N LEU A 167 -11.59 -27.56 13.37
CA LEU A 167 -12.99 -27.75 13.04
C LEU A 167 -13.21 -29.08 12.30
N TYR A 168 -12.29 -29.39 11.37
CA TYR A 168 -12.10 -30.71 10.78
C TYR A 168 -10.61 -30.90 10.45
N GLY A 169 -10.18 -32.15 10.36
CA GLY A 169 -8.86 -32.54 9.85
C GLY A 169 -8.96 -33.85 9.08
N PHE A 170 -8.55 -33.85 7.82
CA PHE A 170 -8.51 -35.05 6.96
C PHE A 170 -7.07 -35.35 6.60
N GLY A 171 -6.59 -36.58 6.81
CA GLY A 171 -5.16 -36.88 6.70
C GLY A 171 -4.73 -38.13 7.46
N ASN A 172 -3.50 -38.13 7.97
CA ASN A 172 -2.98 -39.19 8.85
C ASN A 172 -2.28 -38.62 10.08
N THR A 173 -2.12 -39.48 11.09
CA THR A 173 -1.34 -39.23 12.30
C THR A 173 -0.19 -40.24 12.37
N SER A 174 1.02 -39.78 12.66
CA SER A 174 2.20 -40.61 12.93
C SER A 174 2.90 -40.11 14.18
N ASN A 175 3.16 -41.00 15.15
CA ASN A 175 3.78 -40.66 16.44
C ASN A 175 3.12 -39.47 17.19
N GLY A 176 1.80 -39.32 17.04
CA GLY A 176 1.03 -38.22 17.65
C GLY A 176 1.01 -36.90 16.86
N SER A 177 1.81 -36.79 15.80
CA SER A 177 1.86 -35.64 14.90
C SER A 177 1.07 -35.88 13.61
N GLY A 178 0.54 -34.82 12.99
CA GLY A 178 -0.01 -34.91 11.64
C GLY A 178 1.06 -35.30 10.61
N ASN A 179 0.72 -36.18 9.66
CA ASN A 179 1.60 -36.63 8.58
C ASN A 179 0.82 -36.72 7.25
N GLY A 180 0.75 -35.60 6.54
CA GLY A 180 -0.12 -35.39 5.39
C GLY A 180 -1.54 -35.09 5.86
N TYR A 181 -2.03 -33.87 5.64
CA TYR A 181 -3.36 -33.46 6.08
C TYR A 181 -3.91 -32.19 5.39
N LEU A 182 -5.22 -32.03 5.44
CA LEU A 182 -6.00 -30.82 5.16
C LEU A 182 -6.86 -30.51 6.39
N PHE A 183 -6.73 -29.32 6.98
CA PHE A 183 -7.53 -28.92 8.14
C PHE A 183 -7.99 -27.47 8.06
N THR A 184 -9.07 -27.13 8.78
CA THR A 184 -9.46 -25.73 9.05
C THR A 184 -9.58 -25.49 10.56
N THR A 185 -9.09 -24.33 11.04
CA THR A 185 -9.22 -23.88 12.44
C THR A 185 -9.86 -22.50 12.51
N GLY A 186 -10.52 -22.16 13.62
CA GLY A 186 -11.24 -20.89 13.79
C GLY A 186 -10.47 -19.76 14.49
N ASN A 187 -9.40 -20.05 15.24
CA ASN A 187 -8.71 -19.01 16.03
C ASN A 187 -7.70 -18.21 15.21
N SER A 188 -6.82 -18.89 14.47
CA SER A 188 -6.04 -18.30 13.39
C SER A 188 -6.76 -18.70 12.10
N PHE A 189 -7.87 -18.03 11.77
CA PHE A 189 -8.86 -18.56 10.83
C PHE A 189 -8.22 -18.86 9.46
N ARG A 190 -7.96 -20.15 9.22
CA ARG A 190 -7.17 -20.61 8.09
C ARG A 190 -7.51 -22.04 7.75
N THR A 191 -7.29 -22.38 6.50
CA THR A 191 -7.13 -23.76 6.03
C THR A 191 -5.68 -24.00 5.69
N ALA A 192 -5.12 -25.13 6.10
CA ALA A 192 -3.78 -25.54 5.68
C ALA A 192 -3.82 -26.93 5.05
N ILE A 193 -3.03 -27.11 4.00
CA ILE A 193 -2.75 -28.41 3.38
C ILE A 193 -1.26 -28.71 3.47
N ALA A 194 -0.93 -29.93 3.90
CA ALA A 194 0.43 -30.38 4.15
C ALA A 194 0.66 -31.75 3.49
N SER A 195 1.84 -31.96 2.92
CA SER A 195 2.25 -33.27 2.38
C SER A 195 2.87 -34.17 3.46
N GLY A 196 3.44 -33.58 4.51
CA GLY A 196 3.99 -34.22 5.69
C GLY A 196 3.53 -33.52 6.97
N ASP A 197 4.46 -33.03 7.79
CA ASP A 197 4.14 -32.32 9.03
C ASP A 197 3.97 -30.80 8.83
N TYR A 198 3.91 -30.05 9.94
CA TYR A 198 3.72 -28.60 9.98
C TYR A 198 4.76 -27.80 9.17
N ASN A 199 5.95 -28.35 8.91
CA ASN A 199 6.98 -27.70 8.08
C ASN A 199 6.61 -27.67 6.59
N THR A 200 5.59 -28.44 6.19
CA THR A 200 5.10 -28.54 4.80
C THR A 200 3.74 -27.86 4.57
N GLU A 201 3.22 -27.12 5.57
CA GLU A 201 1.91 -26.47 5.47
C GLU A 201 1.87 -25.32 4.45
N GLN A 202 0.97 -25.45 3.48
CA GLN A 202 0.57 -24.41 2.55
C GLN A 202 -0.72 -23.79 3.09
N ASN A 203 -0.61 -22.55 3.60
CA ASN A 203 -1.65 -21.91 4.39
C ASN A 203 -2.51 -20.94 3.57
N THR A 204 -3.83 -21.10 3.61
CA THR A 204 -4.82 -20.11 3.14
C THR A 204 -5.46 -19.48 4.38
N GLY A 205 -4.92 -18.34 4.83
CA GLY A 205 -5.25 -17.72 6.12
C GLY A 205 -5.91 -16.34 6.00
N ALA A 206 -7.04 -16.19 6.68
CA ALA A 206 -7.80 -14.95 6.75
C ALA A 206 -7.34 -14.05 7.91
N SER A 207 -7.70 -12.77 7.82
CA SER A 207 -7.50 -11.80 8.88
C SER A 207 -8.49 -12.00 10.03
N GLY A 208 -7.96 -12.22 11.24
CA GLY A 208 -8.74 -12.34 12.47
C GLY A 208 -9.35 -13.72 12.72
N ALA A 209 -9.91 -13.91 13.92
CA ALA A 209 -10.56 -15.15 14.31
C ALA A 209 -12.01 -15.23 13.80
N LEU A 210 -12.55 -16.44 13.69
CA LEU A 210 -14.00 -16.65 13.67
C LEU A 210 -14.62 -16.17 14.99
N GLN A 211 -15.71 -15.43 14.89
CA GLN A 211 -16.46 -14.94 16.03
C GLN A 211 -17.06 -16.11 16.82
N ARG A 212 -16.89 -16.10 18.14
CA ARG A 212 -17.43 -17.11 19.06
C ARG A 212 -18.89 -16.82 19.42
N SER A 213 -19.61 -17.85 19.83
CA SER A 213 -21.02 -17.82 20.26
C SER A 213 -22.02 -17.30 19.21
N VAL A 214 -21.63 -17.28 17.94
CA VAL A 214 -22.51 -17.01 16.79
C VAL A 214 -22.34 -18.11 15.75
N TRP A 215 -23.37 -18.36 14.95
CA TRP A 215 -23.24 -19.20 13.75
C TRP A 215 -22.46 -18.45 12.67
N LYS A 216 -21.61 -19.18 11.95
CA LYS A 216 -20.88 -18.74 10.76
C LYS A 216 -20.89 -19.83 9.71
N HIS A 217 -21.06 -19.46 8.45
CA HIS A 217 -20.81 -20.37 7.33
C HIS A 217 -19.34 -20.30 6.98
N VAL A 218 -18.68 -21.45 6.87
CA VAL A 218 -17.25 -21.55 6.55
C VAL A 218 -17.08 -22.51 5.39
N THR A 219 -16.44 -22.02 4.33
CA THR A 219 -16.18 -22.81 3.12
C THR A 219 -14.72 -22.66 2.73
N TYR A 220 -14.03 -23.78 2.49
CA TYR A 220 -12.75 -23.79 1.79
C TYR A 220 -12.91 -24.47 0.45
N THR A 221 -12.48 -23.81 -0.64
CA THR A 221 -12.40 -24.40 -1.98
C THR A 221 -10.94 -24.49 -2.42
N GLN A 222 -10.57 -25.53 -3.17
CA GLN A 222 -9.26 -25.62 -3.81
C GLN A 222 -9.38 -26.19 -5.22
N THR A 223 -8.73 -25.55 -6.19
CA THR A 223 -8.54 -26.07 -7.55
C THR A 223 -7.24 -25.57 -8.17
N GLY A 224 -6.55 -26.44 -8.92
CA GLY A 224 -5.20 -26.17 -9.40
C GLY A 224 -4.28 -25.73 -8.25
N ASN A 225 -3.59 -24.61 -8.44
CA ASN A 225 -2.71 -24.01 -7.44
C ASN A 225 -3.42 -23.08 -6.43
N THR A 226 -4.74 -22.92 -6.52
CA THR A 226 -5.47 -21.91 -5.75
C THR A 226 -6.32 -22.53 -4.65
N GLY A 227 -6.03 -22.18 -3.40
CA GLY A 227 -6.93 -22.33 -2.25
C GLY A 227 -7.63 -21.01 -1.95
N VAL A 228 -8.93 -21.07 -1.64
CA VAL A 228 -9.76 -19.91 -1.27
C VAL A 228 -10.60 -20.26 -0.04
N LEU A 229 -10.58 -19.38 0.96
CA LEU A 229 -11.34 -19.48 2.19
C LEU A 229 -12.42 -18.40 2.23
N TYR A 230 -13.65 -18.81 2.54
CA TYR A 230 -14.84 -17.96 2.60
C TYR A 230 -15.45 -17.96 4.00
N ARG A 231 -16.09 -16.85 4.34
CA ARG A 231 -16.90 -16.66 5.55
C ARG A 231 -18.23 -16.05 5.16
N ASP A 232 -19.33 -16.65 5.59
CA ASP A 232 -20.70 -16.18 5.32
C ASP A 232 -20.95 -15.94 3.81
N GLY A 233 -20.33 -16.78 2.97
CA GLY A 233 -20.45 -16.75 1.51
C GLY A 233 -19.43 -15.88 0.76
N VAL A 234 -18.64 -15.05 1.47
CA VAL A 234 -17.71 -14.08 0.86
C VAL A 234 -16.26 -14.45 1.13
N GLU A 235 -15.40 -14.24 0.14
CA GLU A 235 -13.97 -14.55 0.19
C GLU A 235 -13.26 -13.72 1.26
N VAL A 236 -12.43 -14.37 2.08
CA VAL A 236 -11.65 -13.73 3.16
C VAL A 236 -10.15 -14.07 3.10
N ALA A 237 -9.74 -15.06 2.30
CA ALA A 237 -8.35 -15.34 2.00
C ALA A 237 -8.18 -16.16 0.72
N ARG A 238 -7.07 -15.93 0.03
CA ARG A 238 -6.63 -16.65 -1.16
C ARG A 238 -5.16 -16.99 -1.06
N ASN A 239 -4.79 -18.18 -1.50
CA ASN A 239 -3.40 -18.57 -1.72
C ASN A 239 -3.29 -19.23 -3.10
N THR A 240 -2.54 -18.61 -4.02
CA THR A 240 -2.31 -19.08 -5.40
C THR A 240 -1.07 -19.95 -5.56
N SER A 241 -0.42 -20.32 -4.45
CA SER A 241 0.82 -21.09 -4.36
C SER A 241 0.61 -22.47 -3.74
N VAL A 242 -0.62 -22.99 -3.72
CA VAL A 242 -0.98 -24.28 -3.13
C VAL A 242 -0.66 -25.41 -4.11
N THR A 243 0.54 -25.99 -4.03
CA THR A 243 1.01 -27.06 -4.92
C THR A 243 0.56 -28.47 -4.53
N THR A 244 0.14 -28.70 -3.28
CA THR A 244 -0.30 -30.03 -2.80
C THR A 244 -1.78 -30.25 -3.15
N THR A 245 -2.10 -31.36 -3.84
CA THR A 245 -3.50 -31.71 -4.16
C THR A 245 -4.15 -32.53 -3.04
N PRO A 246 -5.46 -32.40 -2.76
CA PRO A 246 -6.14 -33.13 -1.67
C PRO A 246 -5.98 -34.65 -1.76
N GLY A 247 -6.05 -35.21 -2.97
CA GLY A 247 -5.88 -36.63 -3.24
C GLY A 247 -4.45 -37.15 -3.24
N SER A 248 -3.43 -36.27 -3.16
CA SER A 248 -2.02 -36.69 -2.99
C SER A 248 -1.64 -36.93 -1.52
N ILE A 249 -2.42 -36.40 -0.58
CA ILE A 249 -2.18 -36.50 0.86
C ILE A 249 -2.06 -37.98 1.29
N GLY A 250 -0.98 -38.29 2.02
CA GLY A 250 -0.72 -39.67 2.48
C GLY A 250 -0.59 -40.68 1.34
N SER A 251 -0.11 -40.26 0.16
CA SER A 251 -0.08 -41.05 -1.07
C SER A 251 -1.47 -41.58 -1.48
N GLY A 252 -2.50 -40.75 -1.29
CA GLY A 252 -3.90 -41.08 -1.58
C GLY A 252 -4.61 -41.89 -0.50
N THR A 253 -3.94 -42.18 0.61
CA THR A 253 -4.49 -42.90 1.77
C THR A 253 -4.61 -41.97 2.98
N THR A 254 -5.79 -41.88 3.58
CA THR A 254 -6.07 -41.03 4.76
C THR A 254 -6.92 -41.76 5.77
N THR A 255 -6.46 -41.84 7.01
CA THR A 255 -7.06 -42.66 8.10
C THR A 255 -7.45 -41.84 9.32
N ALA A 256 -6.87 -40.64 9.52
CA ALA A 256 -7.17 -39.74 10.64
C ALA A 256 -8.25 -38.69 10.26
N ASN A 257 -9.26 -39.08 9.48
CA ASN A 257 -10.30 -38.17 9.01
C ASN A 257 -11.35 -37.88 10.10
N HIS A 258 -11.41 -36.62 10.54
CA HIS A 258 -12.23 -36.21 11.68
C HIS A 258 -12.95 -34.87 11.47
N ILE A 259 -14.13 -34.73 12.10
CA ILE A 259 -14.80 -33.45 12.36
C ILE A 259 -14.78 -33.23 13.89
N GLY A 260 -14.36 -32.05 14.32
CA GLY A 260 -14.21 -31.66 15.73
C GLY A 260 -12.95 -32.20 16.44
N LYS A 261 -11.99 -32.76 15.71
CA LYS A 261 -10.73 -33.31 16.25
C LYS A 261 -9.56 -33.04 15.30
N SER A 262 -8.38 -32.79 15.87
CA SER A 262 -7.12 -32.61 15.15
C SER A 262 -6.46 -33.94 14.77
N VAL A 263 -5.62 -33.92 13.73
CA VAL A 263 -4.69 -35.03 13.43
C VAL A 263 -3.46 -35.04 14.36
N PHE A 264 -3.25 -33.99 15.15
CA PHE A 264 -2.27 -33.93 16.24
C PHE A 264 -2.93 -34.36 17.56
N THR A 265 -2.38 -35.36 18.25
CA THR A 265 -3.03 -35.96 19.43
C THR A 265 -2.98 -35.10 20.70
N SER A 266 -2.13 -34.07 20.72
CA SER A 266 -1.98 -33.11 21.82
C SER A 266 -3.02 -31.99 21.84
N ASP A 267 -3.66 -31.76 20.70
CA ASP A 267 -4.58 -30.65 20.48
C ASP A 267 -5.90 -30.84 21.24
N LYS A 268 -6.65 -29.75 21.38
CA LYS A 268 -7.96 -29.78 22.02
C LYS A 268 -9.01 -30.21 21.00
N LEU A 269 -10.00 -30.97 21.48
CA LEU A 269 -11.21 -31.22 20.71
C LEU A 269 -11.99 -29.92 20.55
N PHE A 270 -12.81 -29.88 19.50
CA PHE A 270 -13.74 -28.80 19.27
C PHE A 270 -14.84 -28.78 20.35
N LYS A 271 -15.22 -27.58 20.75
CA LYS A 271 -16.31 -27.25 21.66
C LYS A 271 -17.20 -26.22 20.99
N GLY A 272 -18.47 -26.56 20.83
CA GLY A 272 -19.42 -25.74 20.06
C GLY A 272 -20.42 -26.61 19.32
N LYS A 273 -20.96 -26.11 18.21
CA LYS A 273 -21.89 -26.84 17.33
C LYS A 273 -21.41 -26.82 15.88
N ILE A 274 -21.69 -27.89 15.14
CA ILE A 274 -21.54 -27.95 13.67
C ILE A 274 -22.83 -28.56 13.09
N ARG A 275 -23.28 -28.01 11.95
CA ARG A 275 -24.35 -28.57 11.11
C ARG A 275 -24.00 -28.41 9.63
N ASP A 276 -24.76 -29.09 8.78
CA ASP A 276 -24.65 -29.01 7.31
C ASP A 276 -23.21 -29.17 6.77
N PHE A 277 -22.49 -30.18 7.25
CA PHE A 277 -21.11 -30.44 6.84
C PHE A 277 -21.08 -31.14 5.46
N ARG A 278 -20.53 -30.48 4.44
CA ARG A 278 -20.47 -30.94 3.05
C ARG A 278 -19.03 -31.08 2.57
N VAL A 279 -18.74 -32.11 1.76
CA VAL A 279 -17.50 -32.22 0.98
C VAL A 279 -17.84 -32.43 -0.48
N TYR A 280 -17.17 -31.69 -1.37
CA TYR A 280 -17.30 -31.81 -2.82
C TYR A 280 -15.96 -32.19 -3.45
N SER A 281 -15.96 -32.97 -4.53
CA SER A 281 -14.79 -33.33 -5.35
C SER A 281 -14.35 -32.25 -6.35
N ARG A 282 -14.91 -31.05 -6.24
CA ARG A 282 -14.62 -29.86 -7.05
C ARG A 282 -14.56 -28.61 -6.18
N ALA A 283 -13.92 -27.56 -6.67
CA ALA A 283 -14.14 -26.22 -6.13
C ALA A 283 -15.54 -25.73 -6.54
N LEU A 284 -16.32 -25.24 -5.58
CA LEU A 284 -17.56 -24.51 -5.85
C LEU A 284 -17.26 -23.12 -6.39
N ALA A 285 -18.13 -22.60 -7.26
CA ALA A 285 -18.06 -21.22 -7.73
C ALA A 285 -18.51 -20.23 -6.62
N PRO A 286 -18.03 -18.97 -6.62
CA PRO A 286 -18.38 -18.01 -5.55
C PRO A 286 -19.89 -17.77 -5.37
N SER A 287 -20.69 -17.89 -6.44
CA SER A 287 -22.16 -17.82 -6.35
C SER A 287 -22.76 -19.04 -5.62
N GLU A 288 -22.24 -20.24 -5.86
CA GLU A 288 -22.67 -21.46 -5.15
C GLU A 288 -22.30 -21.40 -3.65
N VAL A 289 -21.20 -20.71 -3.33
CA VAL A 289 -20.76 -20.48 -1.93
C VAL A 289 -21.65 -19.45 -1.23
N LEU A 290 -22.14 -18.41 -1.92
CA LEU A 290 -23.22 -17.55 -1.40
C LEU A 290 -24.51 -18.34 -1.17
N ASP A 291 -24.92 -19.17 -2.14
CA ASP A 291 -26.15 -19.97 -2.06
C ASP A 291 -26.11 -20.94 -0.86
N LEU A 292 -25.00 -21.65 -0.65
CA LEU A 292 -24.81 -22.52 0.53
C LEU A 292 -24.79 -21.77 1.86
N SER A 293 -24.27 -20.54 1.90
CA SER A 293 -24.26 -19.73 3.12
C SER A 293 -25.61 -19.11 3.48
N GLY A 294 -26.58 -19.13 2.55
CA GLY A 294 -27.85 -18.41 2.69
C GLY A 294 -27.72 -16.89 2.57
N ASN A 295 -26.56 -16.36 2.15
CA ASN A 295 -26.33 -14.93 1.96
C ASN A 295 -26.92 -14.44 0.62
N THR A 296 -28.25 -14.52 0.49
CA THR A 296 -29.04 -14.21 -0.72
C THR A 296 -28.87 -12.77 -1.25
N THR A 297 -28.36 -11.86 -0.41
CA THR A 297 -28.11 -10.44 -0.72
C THR A 297 -26.62 -10.08 -0.75
N GLY A 298 -25.75 -11.08 -0.66
CA GLY A 298 -24.30 -10.96 -0.73
C GLY A 298 -23.79 -10.63 -2.13
N ILE A 299 -22.59 -10.06 -2.20
CA ILE A 299 -21.81 -9.93 -3.45
C ILE A 299 -20.51 -10.72 -3.24
N ALA A 300 -20.32 -11.80 -4.01
CA ALA A 300 -19.19 -12.71 -3.82
C ALA A 300 -17.89 -12.18 -4.43
N THR A 301 -18.00 -11.53 -5.59
CA THR A 301 -16.88 -10.88 -6.28
C THR A 301 -17.35 -9.59 -6.96
N ALA A 302 -16.44 -8.64 -7.13
CA ALA A 302 -16.58 -7.49 -8.00
C ALA A 302 -15.36 -7.44 -8.93
N THR A 303 -15.57 -7.38 -10.25
CA THR A 303 -14.49 -7.45 -11.24
C THR A 303 -14.61 -6.33 -12.26
N HIS A 304 -13.46 -5.79 -12.68
CA HIS A 304 -13.34 -4.80 -13.74
C HIS A 304 -11.92 -4.85 -14.33
N SER A 305 -11.75 -4.61 -15.62
CA SER A 305 -10.44 -4.72 -16.30
C SER A 305 -9.41 -3.69 -15.84
N ALA A 306 -9.85 -2.59 -15.25
CA ALA A 306 -8.98 -1.54 -14.68
C ALA A 306 -8.63 -1.75 -13.20
N LEU A 307 -9.06 -2.85 -12.58
CA LEU A 307 -8.61 -3.22 -11.23
C LEU A 307 -7.09 -3.51 -11.26
N LYS A 308 -6.36 -2.90 -10.32
CA LYS A 308 -4.93 -3.16 -10.09
C LYS A 308 -4.74 -4.45 -9.28
N VAL A 309 -5.65 -4.71 -8.36
CA VAL A 309 -5.76 -5.93 -7.54
C VAL A 309 -7.24 -6.26 -7.32
N ASP A 310 -7.55 -7.47 -6.86
CA ASP A 310 -8.93 -7.92 -6.62
C ASP A 310 -9.71 -6.94 -5.71
N ALA A 311 -11.01 -6.81 -5.97
CA ALA A 311 -11.87 -5.90 -5.21
C ALA A 311 -11.99 -6.33 -3.74
N ILE A 312 -12.01 -5.33 -2.85
CA ILE A 312 -12.12 -5.54 -1.41
C ILE A 312 -13.61 -5.52 -1.05
N ILE A 313 -14.12 -6.60 -0.45
CA ILE A 313 -15.54 -6.75 -0.12
C ILE A 313 -15.69 -6.88 1.40
N ASP A 314 -16.35 -5.88 2.01
CA ASP A 314 -16.82 -5.93 3.39
C ASP A 314 -18.33 -6.20 3.39
N ASP A 315 -18.70 -7.49 3.46
CA ASP A 315 -20.10 -7.93 3.48
C ASP A 315 -20.87 -7.41 4.71
N ALA A 316 -20.20 -7.31 5.86
CA ALA A 316 -20.79 -6.84 7.11
C ALA A 316 -21.08 -5.34 7.08
N GLY A 317 -20.16 -4.54 6.52
CA GLY A 317 -20.37 -3.12 6.24
C GLY A 317 -21.20 -2.83 4.99
N SER A 318 -21.54 -3.85 4.19
CA SER A 318 -22.17 -3.72 2.86
C SER A 318 -21.38 -2.75 1.96
N LYS A 319 -20.06 -2.90 1.94
CA LYS A 319 -19.14 -2.00 1.22
C LYS A 319 -18.24 -2.78 0.27
N ILE A 320 -17.98 -2.22 -0.91
CA ILE A 320 -16.97 -2.69 -1.85
C ILE A 320 -16.05 -1.53 -2.19
N THR A 321 -14.74 -1.74 -2.05
CA THR A 321 -13.72 -0.83 -2.57
C THR A 321 -13.11 -1.48 -3.82
N LEU A 322 -13.00 -0.73 -4.91
CA LEU A 322 -12.40 -1.14 -6.18
C LEU A 322 -11.00 -0.52 -6.29
N PRO A 323 -9.90 -1.27 -6.05
CA PRO A 323 -8.54 -0.74 -6.20
C PRO A 323 -8.16 -0.69 -7.69
N LEU A 324 -8.17 0.50 -8.28
CA LEU A 324 -7.98 0.76 -9.70
C LEU A 324 -6.55 1.19 -10.02
N ALA A 325 -6.10 0.90 -11.24
CA ALA A 325 -4.83 1.40 -11.76
C ALA A 325 -4.84 2.94 -11.89
N GLU A 326 -3.67 3.56 -11.75
CA GLU A 326 -3.51 4.99 -11.98
C GLU A 326 -3.83 5.37 -13.43
N GLY A 327 -4.48 6.52 -13.63
CA GLY A 327 -4.97 6.96 -14.94
C GLY A 327 -6.31 6.35 -15.39
N THR A 328 -6.95 5.51 -14.57
CA THR A 328 -8.30 4.98 -14.85
C THR A 328 -9.34 6.09 -14.91
N ASP A 329 -10.15 6.12 -15.98
CA ASP A 329 -11.33 6.99 -16.05
C ASP A 329 -12.43 6.47 -15.10
N LEU A 330 -12.84 7.31 -14.15
CA LEU A 330 -13.84 6.97 -13.14
C LEU A 330 -15.27 7.25 -13.60
N THR A 331 -15.48 7.96 -14.71
CA THR A 331 -16.80 8.50 -15.09
C THR A 331 -17.73 7.48 -15.76
N GLU A 332 -17.19 6.37 -16.28
CA GLU A 332 -17.94 5.33 -17.00
C GLU A 332 -17.58 3.88 -16.56
N LEU A 333 -17.16 3.67 -15.31
CA LEU A 333 -16.81 2.31 -14.83
C LEU A 333 -18.03 1.37 -14.80
N ALA A 334 -17.81 0.12 -15.21
CA ALA A 334 -18.86 -0.89 -15.35
C ALA A 334 -18.49 -2.19 -14.60
N PRO A 335 -18.40 -2.18 -13.25
CA PRO A 335 -18.02 -3.36 -12.48
C PRO A 335 -19.04 -4.50 -12.64
N GLN A 336 -18.54 -5.73 -12.74
CA GLN A 336 -19.31 -6.96 -12.82
C GLN A 336 -19.36 -7.63 -11.45
N PHE A 337 -20.56 -7.92 -10.95
CA PHE A 337 -20.80 -8.51 -9.64
C PHE A 337 -21.24 -9.97 -9.74
N THR A 338 -20.66 -10.85 -8.94
CA THR A 338 -21.18 -12.22 -8.74
C THR A 338 -22.15 -12.23 -7.56
N LEU A 339 -23.40 -12.65 -7.82
CA LEU A 339 -24.47 -12.71 -6.84
C LEU A 339 -24.88 -14.17 -6.56
N ALA A 340 -25.71 -14.37 -5.53
CA ALA A 340 -26.43 -15.62 -5.30
C ALA A 340 -27.36 -15.96 -6.49
N SER A 341 -27.70 -17.25 -6.66
CA SER A 341 -28.58 -17.71 -7.72
C SER A 341 -29.98 -17.09 -7.62
N GLY A 342 -30.47 -16.54 -8.73
CA GLY A 342 -31.75 -15.84 -8.80
C GLY A 342 -31.78 -14.45 -8.15
N ALA A 343 -30.68 -13.98 -7.53
CA ALA A 343 -30.57 -12.61 -7.04
C ALA A 343 -30.37 -11.61 -8.20
N SER A 344 -30.67 -10.35 -7.94
CA SER A 344 -30.55 -9.23 -8.89
C SER A 344 -29.97 -8.00 -8.20
N VAL A 345 -29.43 -7.06 -8.97
CA VAL A 345 -28.85 -5.82 -8.44
C VAL A 345 -29.28 -4.59 -9.26
N SER A 346 -29.52 -3.47 -8.58
CA SER A 346 -29.91 -2.19 -9.18
C SER A 346 -29.04 -1.04 -8.63
N PRO A 347 -28.28 -0.29 -9.44
CA PRO A 347 -28.12 -0.43 -10.90
C PRO A 347 -27.65 -1.81 -11.35
N ALA A 348 -28.03 -2.20 -12.57
CA ALA A 348 -27.65 -3.49 -13.13
C ALA A 348 -26.12 -3.63 -13.23
N SER A 349 -25.61 -4.78 -12.81
CA SER A 349 -24.19 -5.16 -12.94
C SER A 349 -23.69 -4.95 -14.37
N GLY A 350 -22.45 -4.47 -14.52
CA GLY A 350 -21.87 -4.21 -15.83
C GLY A 350 -22.42 -3.00 -16.58
N THR A 351 -23.24 -2.16 -15.95
CA THR A 351 -23.68 -0.89 -16.54
C THR A 351 -22.73 0.25 -16.15
N PRO A 352 -22.21 1.06 -17.10
CA PRO A 352 -21.37 2.22 -16.81
C PRO A 352 -21.98 3.20 -15.80
N ARG A 353 -21.19 3.65 -14.84
CA ARG A 353 -21.53 4.66 -13.82
C ARG A 353 -20.34 5.55 -13.51
N ASP A 354 -20.65 6.74 -13.00
CA ASP A 354 -19.67 7.69 -12.50
C ASP A 354 -19.33 7.35 -11.04
N PHE A 355 -18.06 6.99 -10.81
CA PHE A 355 -17.46 6.65 -9.53
C PHE A 355 -16.49 7.74 -9.00
N THR A 356 -16.59 8.98 -9.51
CA THR A 356 -15.92 10.14 -8.86
C THR A 356 -16.44 10.39 -7.43
N ALA A 357 -17.58 9.80 -7.07
CA ALA A 357 -18.06 9.60 -5.71
C ALA A 357 -18.56 8.16 -5.51
N PRO A 358 -18.73 7.67 -4.27
CA PRO A 358 -19.26 6.33 -4.02
C PRO A 358 -20.67 6.12 -4.61
N VAL A 359 -20.90 4.97 -5.24
CA VAL A 359 -22.13 4.59 -5.93
C VAL A 359 -22.91 3.57 -5.10
N THR A 360 -24.22 3.77 -4.96
CA THR A 360 -25.10 2.87 -4.22
C THR A 360 -25.73 1.81 -5.14
N TYR A 361 -25.76 0.57 -4.68
CA TYR A 361 -26.40 -0.57 -5.35
C TYR A 361 -27.35 -1.30 -4.39
N GLU A 362 -28.58 -1.58 -4.79
CA GLU A 362 -29.53 -2.44 -4.06
C GLU A 362 -29.46 -3.86 -4.64
N VAL A 363 -29.05 -4.84 -3.84
CA VAL A 363 -29.15 -6.27 -4.16
C VAL A 363 -30.48 -6.79 -3.62
N THR A 364 -31.26 -7.44 -4.47
CA THR A 364 -32.49 -8.17 -4.11
C THR A 364 -32.26 -9.67 -4.29
N GLY A 365 -32.36 -10.44 -3.22
CA GLY A 365 -32.22 -11.91 -3.23
C GLY A 365 -33.43 -12.62 -3.83
N ALA A 366 -33.27 -13.90 -4.17
CA ALA A 366 -34.36 -14.74 -4.71
C ALA A 366 -35.50 -14.98 -3.70
N ASP A 367 -35.22 -14.78 -2.41
CA ASP A 367 -36.16 -14.76 -1.28
C ASP A 367 -36.93 -13.43 -1.14
N GLY A 368 -36.58 -12.41 -1.93
CA GLY A 368 -37.12 -11.05 -1.83
C GLY A 368 -36.45 -10.17 -0.76
N ALA A 369 -35.43 -10.67 -0.06
CA ALA A 369 -34.64 -9.87 0.87
C ALA A 369 -33.84 -8.80 0.11
N LYS A 370 -33.56 -7.66 0.76
CA LYS A 370 -32.86 -6.53 0.14
C LYS A 370 -31.70 -6.04 1.00
N ARG A 371 -30.56 -5.74 0.37
CA ARG A 371 -29.40 -5.09 1.00
C ARG A 371 -28.90 -3.95 0.13
N THR A 372 -28.61 -2.81 0.77
CA THR A 372 -28.00 -1.65 0.12
C THR A 372 -26.49 -1.70 0.30
N TRP A 373 -25.77 -1.66 -0.80
CA TRP A 373 -24.31 -1.69 -0.88
C TRP A 373 -23.75 -0.33 -1.30
N THR A 374 -22.59 0.05 -0.75
CA THR A 374 -21.80 1.20 -1.20
C THR A 374 -20.57 0.71 -1.94
N VAL A 375 -20.39 1.10 -3.19
CA VAL A 375 -19.26 0.72 -4.03
C VAL A 375 -18.44 1.97 -4.35
N GLU A 376 -17.16 1.99 -4.01
CA GLU A 376 -16.26 3.14 -4.22
C GLU A 376 -15.07 2.79 -5.10
N ALA A 377 -14.62 3.74 -5.91
CA ALA A 377 -13.35 3.66 -6.61
C ALA A 377 -12.21 4.14 -5.70
N LEU A 378 -11.09 3.41 -5.68
CA LEU A 378 -9.84 3.83 -5.05
C LEU A 378 -8.72 3.75 -6.09
N VAL A 379 -8.13 4.88 -6.46
CA VAL A 379 -6.96 4.87 -7.37
C VAL A 379 -5.71 4.51 -6.58
N MET A 380 -5.11 3.36 -6.89
CA MET A 380 -4.01 2.76 -6.13
C MET A 380 -2.65 3.21 -6.68
N LYS A 381 -2.13 4.33 -6.16
CA LYS A 381 -0.80 4.88 -6.53
C LYS A 381 0.37 4.21 -5.79
N SER A 382 0.11 3.37 -4.79
CA SER A 382 1.14 2.55 -4.14
C SER A 382 1.35 1.21 -4.89
N PRO A 383 2.55 0.59 -4.86
CA PRO A 383 3.80 1.15 -4.34
C PRO A 383 4.33 2.32 -5.19
N VAL A 384 5.12 3.19 -4.56
CA VAL A 384 5.64 4.41 -5.21
C VAL A 384 6.90 4.17 -6.05
N LEU A 385 7.57 3.03 -5.84
CA LEU A 385 8.70 2.56 -6.63
C LEU A 385 8.30 1.31 -7.42
N PRO A 386 8.77 1.14 -8.67
CA PRO A 386 8.45 -0.02 -9.49
C PRO A 386 9.22 -1.27 -9.02
N GLY A 387 8.49 -2.37 -8.80
CA GLY A 387 9.05 -3.66 -8.41
C GLY A 387 9.36 -3.77 -6.91
N LEU A 388 10.02 -4.87 -6.54
CA LEU A 388 10.30 -5.23 -5.14
C LEU A 388 11.50 -4.43 -4.62
N ASN A 389 11.19 -3.36 -3.90
CA ASN A 389 12.15 -2.45 -3.28
C ASN A 389 11.78 -2.35 -1.80
N ALA A 390 12.70 -2.74 -0.93
CA ALA A 390 12.49 -2.78 0.51
C ALA A 390 13.42 -1.81 1.24
N ASP A 391 13.28 -1.76 2.55
CA ASP A 391 14.16 -1.05 3.48
C ASP A 391 14.53 0.40 3.03
N PRO A 392 13.55 1.23 2.60
CA PRO A 392 13.84 2.50 1.95
C PRO A 392 14.44 3.52 2.91
N ASN A 393 15.51 4.19 2.48
CA ASN A 393 16.08 5.38 3.10
C ASN A 393 15.76 6.62 2.26
N ILE A 394 14.84 7.47 2.75
CA ILE A 394 14.52 8.77 2.18
C ILE A 394 15.46 9.84 2.73
N ILE A 395 16.03 10.65 1.85
CA ILE A 395 16.76 11.87 2.20
C ILE A 395 16.48 12.98 1.17
N ARG A 396 16.90 14.22 1.46
CA ARG A 396 16.77 15.34 0.54
C ARG A 396 18.09 16.10 0.42
N PHE A 397 18.65 16.14 -0.80
CA PHE A 397 19.82 16.94 -1.13
C PHE A 397 19.46 18.07 -2.09
N GLY A 398 19.85 19.31 -1.75
CA GLY A 398 19.56 20.50 -2.56
C GLY A 398 18.06 20.80 -2.62
N ASP A 399 17.42 20.48 -3.74
CA ASP A 399 15.98 20.57 -4.01
C ASP A 399 15.34 19.23 -4.42
N THR A 400 16.10 18.12 -4.36
CA THR A 400 15.68 16.79 -4.80
C THR A 400 15.61 15.82 -3.62
N TYR A 401 14.54 15.03 -3.57
CA TYR A 401 14.39 13.88 -2.67
C TYR A 401 15.00 12.64 -3.32
N TYR A 402 15.62 11.77 -2.52
CA TYR A 402 16.24 10.52 -2.99
C TYR A 402 15.81 9.35 -2.10
N ILE A 403 15.43 8.22 -2.70
CA ILE A 403 15.22 6.95 -2.01
C ILE A 403 16.32 5.97 -2.42
N TYR A 404 16.91 5.33 -1.42
CA TYR A 404 17.84 4.21 -1.56
C TYR A 404 17.21 2.99 -0.90
N PRO A 405 16.83 1.94 -1.65
CA PRO A 405 16.25 0.72 -1.09
C PRO A 405 17.18 -0.49 -1.20
N THR A 406 16.87 -1.53 -0.41
CA THR A 406 17.25 -2.93 -0.70
C THR A 406 16.52 -3.39 -1.97
N THR A 407 17.22 -4.05 -2.90
CA THR A 407 16.56 -4.79 -4.00
C THR A 407 16.07 -6.14 -3.46
N ASP A 408 14.76 -6.34 -3.39
CA ASP A 408 14.11 -7.46 -2.68
C ASP A 408 13.64 -8.58 -3.64
N GLY A 409 13.07 -9.68 -3.12
CA GLY A 409 12.57 -10.79 -3.94
C GLY A 409 13.59 -11.89 -4.26
N PHE A 410 14.75 -11.92 -3.59
CA PHE A 410 15.78 -12.95 -3.75
C PHE A 410 15.73 -13.98 -2.61
N ALA A 411 15.93 -15.26 -2.94
CA ALA A 411 15.98 -16.33 -1.94
C ALA A 411 17.03 -16.05 -0.84
N GLY A 412 16.59 -16.01 0.42
CA GLY A 412 17.45 -15.68 1.57
C GLY A 412 17.98 -14.23 1.56
N TRP A 413 17.28 -13.32 0.88
CA TRP A 413 17.66 -11.93 0.64
C TRP A 413 19.07 -11.79 0.02
N SER A 414 19.45 -12.70 -0.88
CA SER A 414 20.81 -12.82 -1.43
C SER A 414 21.21 -11.78 -2.49
N GLY A 415 20.40 -10.74 -2.72
CA GLY A 415 20.68 -9.68 -3.70
C GLY A 415 21.99 -8.93 -3.42
N THR A 416 22.63 -8.43 -4.48
CA THR A 416 23.97 -7.79 -4.44
C THR A 416 23.95 -6.29 -4.74
N LYS A 417 22.81 -5.76 -5.22
CA LYS A 417 22.73 -4.44 -5.89
C LYS A 417 21.94 -3.44 -5.09
N PHE A 418 22.52 -2.25 -4.93
CA PHE A 418 21.81 -1.06 -4.50
C PHE A 418 21.44 -0.18 -5.69
N LYS A 419 20.30 0.50 -5.57
CA LYS A 419 19.79 1.46 -6.55
C LYS A 419 19.52 2.80 -5.90
N ALA A 420 19.38 3.85 -6.71
CA ALA A 420 18.87 5.15 -6.28
C ALA A 420 17.66 5.56 -7.12
N TYR A 421 16.68 6.16 -6.47
CA TYR A 421 15.56 6.84 -7.11
C TYR A 421 15.54 8.30 -6.67
N SER A 422 15.12 9.23 -7.54
CA SER A 422 15.01 10.65 -7.18
C SER A 422 13.68 11.28 -7.59
N SER A 423 13.15 12.18 -6.75
CA SER A 423 11.90 12.90 -7.01
C SER A 423 12.01 14.39 -6.63
N LYS A 424 11.19 15.23 -7.27
CA LYS A 424 10.99 16.65 -6.87
C LYS A 424 9.77 16.84 -5.97
N ASP A 425 8.88 15.85 -5.88
CA ASP A 425 7.54 15.97 -5.30
C ASP A 425 7.07 14.73 -4.51
N LEU A 426 7.99 13.82 -4.18
CA LEU A 426 7.77 12.54 -3.50
C LEU A 426 6.86 11.52 -4.22
N VAL A 427 6.33 11.85 -5.40
CA VAL A 427 5.41 10.98 -6.16
C VAL A 427 6.03 10.50 -7.46
N HIS A 428 6.63 11.40 -8.24
CA HIS A 428 7.25 11.05 -9.52
C HIS A 428 8.73 10.72 -9.31
N TRP A 429 9.08 9.44 -9.46
CA TRP A 429 10.42 8.91 -9.18
C TRP A 429 11.19 8.56 -10.48
N GLN A 430 12.37 9.16 -10.65
CA GLN A 430 13.36 8.77 -11.65
C GLN A 430 14.27 7.67 -11.06
N ASP A 431 14.33 6.52 -11.74
CA ASP A 431 15.30 5.44 -11.46
C ASP A 431 16.68 5.80 -12.05
N HIS A 432 17.74 5.67 -11.23
CA HIS A 432 19.14 5.90 -11.64
C HIS A 432 19.92 4.60 -11.90
N GLY A 433 19.27 3.44 -11.81
CA GLY A 433 19.90 2.14 -12.00
C GLY A 433 20.73 1.70 -10.79
N VAL A 434 21.73 0.85 -11.03
CA VAL A 434 22.63 0.33 -10.00
C VAL A 434 23.68 1.37 -9.65
N ILE A 435 23.84 1.67 -8.36
CA ILE A 435 24.77 2.68 -7.85
C ILE A 435 26.00 2.08 -7.13
N LEU A 436 25.86 0.81 -6.70
CA LEU A 436 26.87 -0.02 -6.02
C LEU A 436 26.46 -1.51 -6.16
N ASP A 437 27.40 -2.38 -6.52
CA ASP A 437 27.22 -3.84 -6.64
C ASP A 437 28.27 -4.59 -5.79
N LEU A 438 27.80 -5.45 -4.88
CA LEU A 438 28.67 -6.27 -4.02
C LEU A 438 29.41 -7.34 -4.84
N GLY A 439 30.71 -7.49 -4.61
CA GLY A 439 31.63 -8.27 -5.44
C GLY A 439 32.43 -7.38 -6.40
N PRO A 440 31.81 -6.76 -7.43
CA PRO A 440 32.51 -5.85 -8.35
C PRO A 440 33.05 -4.57 -7.68
N ASP A 441 32.23 -3.88 -6.89
CA ASP A 441 32.60 -2.57 -6.30
C ASP A 441 33.06 -2.69 -4.83
N VAL A 442 32.78 -3.83 -4.18
CA VAL A 442 33.08 -4.12 -2.78
C VAL A 442 33.75 -5.49 -2.69
N SER A 443 35.05 -5.53 -2.41
CA SER A 443 35.86 -6.76 -2.55
C SER A 443 35.77 -7.74 -1.37
N TRP A 444 35.09 -7.37 -0.28
CA TRP A 444 35.01 -8.17 0.97
C TRP A 444 33.63 -8.79 1.23
N ALA A 445 32.64 -8.54 0.37
CA ALA A 445 31.33 -9.18 0.40
C ALA A 445 30.71 -9.20 -1.00
N ASP A 446 30.00 -10.28 -1.33
CA ASP A 446 29.39 -10.54 -2.65
C ASP A 446 27.90 -10.91 -2.55
N SER A 447 27.28 -10.77 -1.38
CA SER A 447 25.85 -11.04 -1.17
C SER A 447 25.24 -10.17 -0.05
N ARG A 448 23.91 -10.22 0.06
CA ARG A 448 23.12 -9.61 1.15
C ARG A 448 23.27 -8.10 1.27
N ALA A 449 23.13 -7.41 0.14
CA ALA A 449 23.06 -5.96 0.01
C ALA A 449 21.74 -5.44 0.63
N TRP A 450 21.79 -5.02 1.90
CA TRP A 450 20.60 -4.63 2.68
C TRP A 450 20.67 -3.22 3.26
N ALA A 451 19.49 -2.67 3.51
CA ALA A 451 19.20 -1.55 4.41
C ALA A 451 20.22 -0.40 4.32
N PRO A 452 20.26 0.32 3.19
CA PRO A 452 21.22 1.39 3.01
C PRO A 452 20.84 2.64 3.84
N ALA A 453 21.83 3.48 4.12
CA ALA A 453 21.63 4.86 4.53
C ALA A 453 22.64 5.77 3.84
N ILE A 454 22.33 7.06 3.75
CA ILE A 454 23.22 8.01 3.09
C ILE A 454 23.25 9.34 3.86
N GLU A 455 24.41 10.02 3.82
CA GLU A 455 24.56 11.37 4.34
C GLU A 455 25.54 12.19 3.47
N ALA A 456 25.35 13.50 3.40
CA ALA A 456 26.23 14.41 2.68
C ALA A 456 27.08 15.26 3.65
N LYS A 457 28.41 15.12 3.58
CA LYS A 457 29.37 15.93 4.36
C LYS A 457 30.59 16.27 3.49
N ASN A 458 31.24 17.40 3.76
CA ASN A 458 32.48 17.82 3.10
C ASN A 458 32.47 17.78 1.55
N GLY A 459 31.30 18.05 0.94
CA GLY A 459 31.12 18.04 -0.52
C GLY A 459 31.07 16.64 -1.16
N LYS A 460 30.89 15.59 -0.36
CA LYS A 460 30.76 14.19 -0.78
C LYS A 460 29.50 13.55 -0.22
N TYR A 461 29.13 12.41 -0.78
CA TYR A 461 28.03 11.56 -0.35
C TYR A 461 28.60 10.26 0.20
N TYR A 462 28.19 9.89 1.41
CA TYR A 462 28.64 8.70 2.12
C TYR A 462 27.47 7.72 2.23
N PHE A 463 27.57 6.61 1.51
CA PHE A 463 26.56 5.57 1.40
C PHE A 463 26.94 4.40 2.30
N TYR A 464 26.24 4.26 3.41
CA TYR A 464 26.36 3.15 4.36
C TYR A 464 25.45 2.03 3.92
N PHE A 465 25.89 0.80 4.07
CA PHE A 465 25.14 -0.36 3.63
C PHE A 465 25.46 -1.59 4.47
N CYS A 466 24.51 -2.52 4.57
CA CYS A 466 24.80 -3.84 5.08
C CYS A 466 25.21 -4.79 3.95
N ALA A 467 26.20 -5.64 4.22
CA ALA A 467 26.64 -6.75 3.38
C ALA A 467 27.07 -7.92 4.28
N ASP A 468 26.42 -9.09 4.14
CA ASP A 468 26.62 -10.29 4.98
C ASP A 468 26.65 -10.02 6.51
N ALA A 469 25.75 -9.15 6.99
CA ALA A 469 25.67 -8.70 8.39
C ALA A 469 26.91 -7.96 8.92
N ASN A 470 27.66 -7.33 8.01
CA ASN A 470 28.66 -6.30 8.28
C ASN A 470 28.14 -4.97 7.73
N ILE A 471 28.59 -3.83 8.28
CA ILE A 471 28.28 -2.50 7.75
C ILE A 471 29.51 -1.96 7.01
N GLY A 472 29.32 -1.62 5.73
CA GLY A 472 30.28 -0.92 4.90
C GLY A 472 29.96 0.57 4.76
N VAL A 473 30.90 1.33 4.21
CA VAL A 473 30.68 2.70 3.75
C VAL A 473 31.39 2.93 2.42
N ALA A 474 30.62 3.35 1.42
CA ALA A 474 31.10 3.74 0.11
C ALA A 474 30.94 5.25 -0.08
N VAL A 475 31.75 5.86 -0.94
CA VAL A 475 31.79 7.31 -1.14
C VAL A 475 31.62 7.69 -2.61
N SER A 476 30.95 8.80 -2.88
CA SER A 476 30.84 9.40 -4.22
C SER A 476 30.84 10.93 -4.18
N ALA A 477 31.09 11.54 -5.33
CA ALA A 477 30.87 12.96 -5.58
C ALA A 477 29.44 13.27 -6.06
N SER A 478 28.62 12.24 -6.31
CA SER A 478 27.23 12.34 -6.77
C SER A 478 26.29 11.59 -5.82
N PRO A 479 25.06 12.08 -5.55
CA PRO A 479 24.09 11.33 -4.76
C PRO A 479 23.61 10.05 -5.48
N THR A 480 23.77 9.95 -6.80
CA THR A 480 23.37 8.81 -7.61
C THR A 480 24.55 7.95 -8.04
N GLY A 481 25.71 8.11 -7.40
CA GLY A 481 26.91 7.33 -7.70
C GLY A 481 27.59 7.68 -9.04
N PRO A 482 28.47 6.80 -9.55
CA PRO A 482 28.85 5.52 -8.94
C PRO A 482 29.51 5.73 -7.56
N PHE A 483 29.25 4.81 -6.63
CA PHE A 483 29.92 4.77 -5.34
C PHE A 483 31.13 3.84 -5.39
N THR A 484 32.10 4.07 -4.50
CA THR A 484 33.29 3.22 -4.37
C THR A 484 33.52 2.94 -2.89
N ASP A 485 33.83 1.70 -2.52
CA ASP A 485 34.20 1.33 -1.14
C ASP A 485 35.29 2.27 -0.61
N ALA A 486 35.00 2.97 0.49
CA ALA A 486 35.89 3.98 1.05
C ALA A 486 36.99 3.37 1.94
N LEU A 487 36.88 2.09 2.31
CA LEU A 487 37.73 1.43 3.31
C LEU A 487 38.43 0.17 2.80
N GLY A 488 37.85 -0.53 1.81
CA GLY A 488 38.32 -1.86 1.36
C GLY A 488 38.07 -2.97 2.39
N LYS A 489 37.24 -2.70 3.40
CA LYS A 489 36.86 -3.57 4.52
C LYS A 489 35.58 -3.04 5.19
N PRO A 490 34.90 -3.82 6.03
CA PRO A 490 33.80 -3.30 6.85
C PRO A 490 34.22 -2.12 7.76
N LEU A 491 33.28 -1.20 7.98
CA LEU A 491 33.33 -0.20 9.05
C LEU A 491 32.97 -0.84 10.40
N LEU A 492 31.98 -1.73 10.41
CA LEU A 492 31.62 -2.62 11.52
C LEU A 492 31.50 -4.04 10.98
N LYS A 493 32.16 -5.00 11.63
CA LYS A 493 32.14 -6.41 11.25
C LYS A 493 31.08 -7.19 12.03
N ALA A 494 30.50 -8.20 11.41
CA ALA A 494 29.64 -9.18 12.06
C ALA A 494 30.30 -9.73 13.34
N GLY A 495 29.66 -9.51 14.49
CA GLY A 495 30.13 -9.95 15.80
C GLY A 495 30.95 -8.94 16.61
N ASP A 496 31.18 -7.71 16.11
CA ASP A 496 31.88 -6.66 16.89
C ASP A 496 31.10 -6.26 18.16
N TYR A 497 29.76 -6.33 18.11
CA TYR A 497 28.87 -6.09 19.25
C TYR A 497 27.77 -7.17 19.32
N THR A 498 27.03 -7.23 20.43
CA THR A 498 25.92 -8.18 20.63
C THR A 498 24.77 -7.87 19.66
N GLY A 499 24.22 -8.89 19.00
CA GLY A 499 23.22 -8.71 17.94
C GLY A 499 23.85 -8.80 16.55
N GLN A 500 23.14 -8.36 15.51
CA GLN A 500 23.68 -8.33 14.14
C GLN A 500 24.04 -6.90 13.75
N MET A 501 25.17 -6.70 13.05
CA MET A 501 25.59 -5.38 12.58
C MET A 501 24.93 -5.10 11.22
N ILE A 502 23.66 -4.67 11.27
CA ILE A 502 22.83 -4.36 10.10
C ILE A 502 22.13 -3.02 10.29
N ASP A 503 21.34 -2.61 9.29
CA ASP A 503 20.46 -1.43 9.29
C ASP A 503 21.17 -0.16 9.77
N PRO A 504 22.28 0.26 9.12
CA PRO A 504 22.87 1.55 9.37
C PRO A 504 21.85 2.66 9.13
N ALA A 505 21.82 3.64 10.02
CA ALA A 505 21.15 4.91 9.80
C ALA A 505 22.05 6.05 10.25
N VAL A 506 22.04 7.16 9.53
CA VAL A 506 22.85 8.35 9.84
C VAL A 506 21.95 9.55 10.05
N PHE A 507 22.25 10.31 11.09
CA PHE A 507 21.59 11.57 11.41
C PHE A 507 22.67 12.61 11.72
N THR A 508 22.64 13.74 11.01
CA THR A 508 23.47 14.92 11.32
C THR A 508 22.64 15.95 12.07
N ASP A 509 23.12 16.35 13.25
CA ASP A 509 22.45 17.32 14.12
C ASP A 509 22.72 18.78 13.67
N ASP A 510 21.98 19.73 14.25
CA ASP A 510 22.08 21.17 13.93
C ASP A 510 23.47 21.77 14.19
N ASP A 511 24.33 21.11 14.98
CA ASP A 511 25.71 21.50 15.26
C ASP A 511 26.74 20.93 14.26
N GLY A 512 26.31 20.07 13.33
CA GLY A 512 27.16 19.42 12.33
C GLY A 512 27.79 18.10 12.78
N GLN A 513 27.51 17.62 14.00
CA GLN A 513 27.91 16.28 14.45
C GLN A 513 26.98 15.24 13.80
N SER A 514 27.60 14.30 13.08
CA SER A 514 26.90 13.15 12.49
C SER A 514 26.98 11.95 13.43
N TYR A 515 25.90 11.19 13.53
CA TYR A 515 25.77 10.01 14.37
C TYR A 515 25.38 8.81 13.50
N LEU A 516 26.07 7.68 13.70
CA LEU A 516 25.72 6.39 13.11
C LEU A 516 24.94 5.56 14.13
N TYR A 517 23.80 5.03 13.72
CA TYR A 517 22.93 4.10 14.44
C TYR A 517 22.92 2.76 13.71
N TRP A 518 22.80 1.65 14.42
CA TRP A 518 22.69 0.32 13.80
C TRP A 518 22.14 -0.75 14.74
N GLY A 519 21.74 -1.89 14.15
CA GLY A 519 21.73 -3.20 14.82
C GLY A 519 20.42 -3.98 14.73
N ASN A 520 20.51 -5.32 14.85
CA ASN A 520 19.37 -6.23 15.07
C ASN A 520 19.38 -6.84 16.48
N GLY A 521 18.24 -6.80 17.18
CA GLY A 521 18.06 -7.26 18.57
C GLY A 521 18.76 -6.40 19.63
N ARG A 522 19.65 -5.50 19.20
CA ARG A 522 20.30 -4.42 19.95
C ARG A 522 20.37 -3.19 19.07
N ALA A 523 20.21 -2.02 19.67
CA ALA A 523 20.35 -0.73 19.02
C ALA A 523 21.57 -0.01 19.58
N TYR A 524 22.49 0.39 18.71
CA TYR A 524 23.68 1.14 19.06
C TYR A 524 23.68 2.52 18.41
N VAL A 525 24.39 3.47 19.02
CA VAL A 525 24.68 4.79 18.45
C VAL A 525 26.13 5.20 18.75
N VAL A 526 26.77 5.88 17.80
CA VAL A 526 28.10 6.49 17.97
C VAL A 526 28.21 7.81 17.20
N PRO A 527 28.86 8.86 17.74
CA PRO A 527 29.28 10.01 16.95
C PRO A 527 30.36 9.58 15.95
N LEU A 528 30.15 9.88 14.66
CA LEU A 528 31.14 9.72 13.61
C LEU A 528 32.23 10.79 13.71
N ASN A 529 33.44 10.47 13.26
CA ASN A 529 34.48 11.46 13.03
C ASN A 529 34.15 12.28 11.76
N ASP A 530 34.79 13.44 11.58
CA ASP A 530 34.53 14.33 10.44
C ASP A 530 34.86 13.75 9.06
N ASP A 531 35.61 12.63 9.01
CA ASP A 531 35.87 11.89 7.78
C ASP A 531 34.65 11.08 7.27
N MET A 532 33.63 10.89 8.13
CA MET A 532 32.45 10.04 7.95
C MET A 532 32.73 8.54 7.76
N VAL A 533 33.99 8.10 7.88
CA VAL A 533 34.42 6.71 7.62
C VAL A 533 35.14 6.09 8.81
N SER A 534 35.17 6.78 9.95
CA SER A 534 35.64 6.25 11.22
C SER A 534 34.84 6.79 12.42
N PHE A 535 34.95 6.11 13.56
CA PHE A 535 34.42 6.54 14.85
C PHE A 535 35.33 6.05 15.98
N ASP A 536 35.13 6.59 17.18
CA ASP A 536 35.80 6.12 18.40
C ASP A 536 34.96 5.03 19.07
N ALA A 537 35.44 3.79 19.04
CA ALA A 537 34.74 2.62 19.59
C ALA A 537 34.43 2.74 21.09
N SER A 538 35.14 3.59 21.85
CA SER A 538 34.85 3.84 23.26
C SER A 538 33.61 4.71 23.51
N LYS A 539 33.08 5.36 22.46
CA LYS A 539 31.88 6.21 22.50
C LYS A 539 30.60 5.49 22.07
N VAL A 540 30.69 4.21 21.69
CA VAL A 540 29.52 3.41 21.30
C VAL A 540 28.60 3.20 22.49
N THR A 541 27.34 3.57 22.34
CA THR A 541 26.31 3.49 23.39
C THR A 541 25.23 2.50 22.98
N ASP A 542 24.92 1.51 23.84
CA ASP A 542 23.71 0.68 23.72
C ASP A 542 22.50 1.53 24.14
N ILE A 543 21.57 1.74 23.21
CA ILE A 543 20.34 2.53 23.40
C ILE A 543 19.08 1.67 23.26
N THR A 544 19.20 0.34 23.30
CA THR A 544 18.14 -0.64 22.98
C THR A 544 16.83 -0.39 23.74
N PRO A 545 15.75 0.05 23.08
CA PRO A 545 14.45 0.17 23.70
C PRO A 545 13.76 -1.21 23.81
N SER A 546 12.82 -1.33 24.75
CA SER A 546 11.98 -2.54 24.85
C SER A 546 11.23 -2.78 23.54
N GLY A 547 11.29 -4.01 23.02
CA GLY A 547 10.64 -4.41 21.77
C GLY A 547 11.44 -4.12 20.49
N TYR A 548 12.65 -3.56 20.59
CA TYR A 548 13.50 -3.31 19.42
C TYR A 548 13.79 -4.58 18.63
N ARG A 549 13.49 -4.57 17.33
CA ARG A 549 14.07 -5.53 16.38
C ARG A 549 15.21 -4.90 15.60
N GLU A 550 14.93 -3.92 14.75
CA GLU A 550 15.82 -3.45 13.67
C GLU A 550 15.32 -2.12 13.07
N GLY A 551 15.89 -1.64 11.96
CA GLY A 551 15.36 -0.51 11.20
C GLY A 551 15.36 0.84 11.94
N ALA A 552 16.48 1.18 12.58
CA ALA A 552 16.67 2.44 13.32
C ALA A 552 16.51 3.68 12.41
N PHE A 553 15.79 4.71 12.88
CA PHE A 553 15.76 6.03 12.23
C PHE A 553 15.59 7.15 13.26
N VAL A 554 16.23 8.31 13.04
CA VAL A 554 16.15 9.47 13.94
C VAL A 554 15.79 10.73 13.17
N VAL A 555 14.81 11.49 13.68
CA VAL A 555 14.54 12.86 13.25
C VAL A 555 14.49 13.81 14.44
N LYS A 556 14.74 15.09 14.19
CA LYS A 556 14.65 16.17 15.19
C LYS A 556 13.58 17.17 14.78
N ARG A 557 12.70 17.53 15.71
CA ARG A 557 11.65 18.54 15.52
C ARG A 557 11.48 19.37 16.80
N ASN A 558 11.59 20.69 16.68
CA ASN A 558 11.45 21.64 17.79
C ASN A 558 12.30 21.29 19.03
N GLY A 559 13.57 20.90 18.81
CA GLY A 559 14.50 20.52 19.88
C GLY A 559 14.25 19.14 20.52
N THR A 560 13.21 18.41 20.10
CA THR A 560 12.95 17.03 20.53
C THR A 560 13.47 16.05 19.46
N TYR A 561 14.12 14.97 19.90
CA TYR A 561 14.58 13.89 19.04
C TYR A 561 13.56 12.74 19.08
N TYR A 562 13.28 12.16 17.92
CA TYR A 562 12.35 11.05 17.75
C TYR A 562 13.13 9.87 17.19
N PHE A 563 13.39 8.89 18.05
CA PHE A 563 14.04 7.64 17.66
C PHE A 563 12.97 6.60 17.37
N MET A 564 13.00 6.05 16.17
CA MET A 564 12.01 5.14 15.61
C MET A 564 12.69 3.83 15.19
N TRP A 565 11.96 2.72 15.25
CA TRP A 565 12.47 1.38 14.93
C TRP A 565 11.35 0.41 14.55
N SER A 566 11.70 -0.70 13.91
CA SER A 566 10.76 -1.82 13.65
C SER A 566 10.68 -2.80 14.84
N GLU A 567 9.47 -3.28 15.15
CA GLU A 567 9.22 -4.42 16.04
C GLU A 567 8.75 -5.65 15.23
N ASN A 568 8.96 -6.85 15.80
CA ASN A 568 8.70 -8.17 15.19
C ASN A 568 9.66 -8.53 14.03
N ASP A 569 9.55 -9.73 13.46
CA ASP A 569 10.37 -10.17 12.31
C ASP A 569 9.81 -9.60 11.00
N THR A 570 10.66 -9.24 10.03
CA THR A 570 10.19 -8.74 8.72
C THR A 570 9.31 -9.74 7.94
N ARG A 571 9.30 -11.04 8.30
CA ARG A 571 8.36 -12.05 7.75
C ARG A 571 7.06 -12.19 8.53
N ASP A 572 6.94 -11.55 9.68
CA ASP A 572 5.69 -11.49 10.44
C ASP A 572 4.78 -10.41 9.84
N GLU A 573 3.50 -10.73 9.56
CA GLU A 573 2.54 -9.72 9.11
C GLU A 573 2.31 -8.61 10.16
N ASN A 574 2.72 -8.83 11.42
CA ASN A 574 2.73 -7.86 12.51
C ASN A 574 4.00 -6.99 12.58
N TYR A 575 4.93 -7.09 11.61
CA TYR A 575 6.02 -6.14 11.47
C TYR A 575 5.47 -4.70 11.44
N ARG A 576 6.05 -3.81 12.25
CA ARG A 576 5.44 -2.52 12.63
C ARG A 576 6.47 -1.52 13.14
N VAL A 577 6.21 -0.22 13.01
CA VAL A 577 7.11 0.83 13.51
C VAL A 577 6.66 1.34 14.88
N ALA A 578 7.59 1.42 15.83
CA ALA A 578 7.43 2.06 17.13
C ALA A 578 8.43 3.22 17.31
N TYR A 579 8.18 4.09 18.30
CA TYR A 579 9.09 5.21 18.58
C TYR A 579 9.25 5.57 20.06
N ALA A 580 10.27 6.38 20.31
CA ALA A 580 10.62 7.03 21.55
C ALA A 580 10.97 8.50 21.31
N THR A 581 10.87 9.32 22.36
CA THR A 581 11.32 10.72 22.35
C THR A 581 12.50 10.91 23.30
N GLY A 582 13.48 11.72 22.93
CA GLY A 582 14.65 12.06 23.75
C GLY A 582 15.08 13.53 23.62
N SER A 583 15.97 13.95 24.51
CA SER A 583 16.51 15.32 24.55
C SER A 583 17.89 15.48 23.89
N SER A 584 18.45 14.40 23.34
CA SER A 584 19.72 14.39 22.61
C SER A 584 19.70 13.27 21.57
N PRO A 585 20.62 13.26 20.59
CA PRO A 585 20.70 12.19 19.59
C PRO A 585 21.07 10.82 20.17
N THR A 586 21.59 10.75 21.40
CA THR A 586 21.87 9.48 22.10
C THR A 586 20.85 9.17 23.20
N GLY A 587 19.75 9.94 23.30
CA GLY A 587 18.72 9.80 24.33
C GLY A 587 18.97 10.67 25.57
N PRO A 588 18.57 10.25 26.78
CA PRO A 588 17.85 9.00 27.08
C PRO A 588 16.49 8.95 26.40
N TRP A 589 16.06 7.75 26.00
CA TRP A 589 14.85 7.53 25.21
C TRP A 589 13.64 7.18 26.08
N THR A 590 12.55 7.94 25.94
CA THR A 590 11.24 7.60 26.53
C THR A 590 10.36 6.97 25.45
N LYS A 591 10.16 5.64 25.50
CA LYS A 591 9.27 4.92 24.57
C LYS A 591 7.86 5.49 24.63
N ARG A 592 7.23 5.63 23.45
CA ARG A 592 5.87 6.13 23.27
C ARG A 592 4.95 5.00 22.80
N SER A 593 4.67 4.89 21.51
CA SER A 593 3.72 3.92 20.95
C SER A 593 4.25 3.27 19.66
N VAL A 594 3.52 2.27 19.19
CA VAL A 594 3.50 1.91 17.77
C VAL A 594 2.84 3.06 17.00
N ILE A 595 3.39 3.41 15.83
CA ILE A 595 2.88 4.47 14.95
C ILE A 595 2.43 3.95 13.59
N LEU A 596 2.94 2.82 13.12
CA LEU A 596 2.57 2.22 11.83
C LEU A 596 2.47 0.70 12.01
N GLU A 597 1.35 0.12 11.61
CA GLU A 597 1.07 -1.32 11.67
C GLU A 597 0.11 -1.73 10.55
N LYS A 598 -0.07 -3.04 10.34
CA LYS A 598 -0.90 -3.62 9.28
C LYS A 598 -2.34 -3.08 9.25
N ASP A 599 -2.89 -2.94 8.05
CA ASP A 599 -4.33 -2.74 7.83
C ASP A 599 -4.87 -3.86 6.94
N LEU A 600 -5.45 -4.87 7.60
CA LEU A 600 -5.96 -6.06 6.94
C LEU A 600 -7.25 -5.81 6.15
N ALA A 601 -7.98 -4.72 6.41
CA ALA A 601 -9.12 -4.33 5.59
C ALA A 601 -8.68 -3.83 4.20
N LEU A 602 -7.45 -3.33 4.08
CA LEU A 602 -6.80 -2.95 2.82
C LEU A 602 -5.82 -4.00 2.28
N GLY A 603 -5.73 -5.17 2.92
CA GLY A 603 -4.75 -6.21 2.58
C GLY A 603 -3.29 -5.86 2.94
N ILE A 604 -3.05 -4.73 3.60
CA ILE A 604 -1.71 -4.22 3.96
C ILE A 604 -1.15 -5.04 5.12
N LYS A 605 0.00 -5.69 4.90
CA LYS A 605 0.69 -6.55 5.88
C LYS A 605 2.15 -6.17 6.06
N GLY A 606 2.66 -6.37 7.28
CA GLY A 606 4.06 -6.15 7.67
C GLY A 606 4.64 -4.78 7.30
N PRO A 607 3.97 -3.63 7.52
CA PRO A 607 4.54 -2.33 7.22
C PRO A 607 5.63 -1.93 8.22
N GLY A 608 6.87 -1.81 7.76
CA GLY A 608 8.02 -1.47 8.60
C GLY A 608 9.27 -1.08 7.80
N HIS A 609 10.43 -1.14 8.47
CA HIS A 609 11.74 -0.59 8.05
C HIS A 609 11.61 0.70 7.25
N HIS A 610 11.67 1.82 7.96
CA HIS A 610 11.17 3.09 7.51
C HIS A 610 12.23 4.18 7.61
N SER A 611 11.96 5.27 6.93
CA SER A 611 12.66 6.54 7.05
C SER A 611 11.66 7.68 6.94
N VAL A 612 12.03 8.87 7.39
CA VAL A 612 11.11 10.02 7.52
C VAL A 612 11.75 11.27 6.93
N VAL A 613 10.97 12.03 6.16
CA VAL A 613 11.42 13.30 5.57
C VAL A 613 10.43 14.44 5.84
N GLN A 614 10.98 15.63 6.06
CA GLN A 614 10.23 16.88 6.17
C GLN A 614 10.15 17.59 4.81
N VAL A 615 9.01 18.20 4.48
CA VAL A 615 8.95 19.18 3.38
C VAL A 615 9.59 20.49 3.87
N PRO A 616 10.63 21.02 3.20
CA PRO A 616 11.41 22.13 3.76
C PRO A 616 10.58 23.37 4.01
N ASN A 617 10.90 24.10 5.09
CA ASN A 617 10.21 25.31 5.53
C ASN A 617 8.72 25.10 5.90
N THR A 618 8.27 23.85 6.06
CA THR A 618 6.93 23.47 6.53
C THR A 618 7.04 22.58 7.77
N ASP A 619 5.89 22.24 8.37
CA ASP A 619 5.80 21.16 9.36
C ASP A 619 5.04 19.95 8.79
N ASP A 620 5.12 19.74 7.47
CA ASP A 620 4.59 18.56 6.78
C ASP A 620 5.68 17.48 6.72
N TRP A 621 5.36 16.29 7.23
CA TRP A 621 6.27 15.15 7.33
C TRP A 621 5.68 13.93 6.65
N TYR A 622 6.56 13.10 6.11
CA TYR A 622 6.19 11.90 5.35
C TYR A 622 7.06 10.74 5.80
N ILE A 623 6.42 9.58 6.00
CA ILE A 623 7.09 8.32 6.30
C ILE A 623 7.17 7.49 5.02
N VAL A 624 8.38 7.05 4.69
CA VAL A 624 8.67 6.15 3.57
C VAL A 624 9.03 4.81 4.18
N TYR A 625 8.32 3.75 3.80
CA TYR A 625 8.41 2.44 4.46
C TYR A 625 8.10 1.32 3.46
N HIS A 626 8.52 0.09 3.77
CA HIS A 626 8.11 -1.07 3.00
C HIS A 626 6.91 -1.77 3.63
N ARG A 627 6.12 -2.48 2.83
CA ARG A 627 5.14 -3.48 3.26
C ARG A 627 5.26 -4.74 2.40
N PHE A 628 4.53 -5.80 2.73
CA PHE A 628 4.44 -6.96 1.82
C PHE A 628 3.78 -6.52 0.50
N ALA A 629 4.31 -6.98 -0.64
CA ALA A 629 3.76 -6.64 -1.95
C ALA A 629 2.28 -7.03 -2.09
N ILE A 630 1.49 -6.19 -2.76
CA ILE A 630 0.06 -6.45 -2.98
C ILE A 630 -0.18 -6.60 -4.50
N PRO A 631 -0.52 -7.80 -5.01
CA PRO A 631 -0.84 -9.04 -4.29
C PRO A 631 0.38 -9.94 -4.04
N GLY A 632 0.22 -10.93 -3.17
CA GLY A 632 1.10 -12.11 -3.10
C GLY A 632 2.43 -11.95 -2.36
N GLY A 633 2.70 -10.79 -1.75
CA GLY A 633 3.91 -10.55 -0.99
C GLY A 633 3.98 -11.31 0.33
N ASP A 634 5.21 -11.67 0.69
CA ASP A 634 5.65 -12.12 2.00
C ASP A 634 6.83 -11.22 2.46
N GLY A 635 7.41 -11.46 3.63
CA GLY A 635 8.55 -10.67 4.12
C GLY A 635 9.86 -10.79 3.33
N THR A 636 9.86 -11.51 2.21
CA THR A 636 10.95 -11.56 1.22
C THR A 636 10.58 -10.93 -0.12
N HIS A 637 9.32 -10.50 -0.28
CA HIS A 637 8.77 -9.84 -1.46
C HIS A 637 8.03 -8.56 -1.04
N ARG A 638 8.79 -7.51 -0.73
CA ARG A 638 8.30 -6.26 -0.14
C ARG A 638 8.33 -5.09 -1.13
N GLU A 639 7.44 -4.13 -0.94
CA GLU A 639 7.25 -2.97 -1.82
C GLU A 639 7.32 -1.63 -1.05
N THR A 640 7.91 -0.60 -1.65
CA THR A 640 8.09 0.73 -1.03
C THR A 640 6.86 1.61 -1.19
N THR A 641 6.44 2.26 -0.10
CA THR A 641 5.23 3.10 -0.01
C THR A 641 5.51 4.38 0.78
N ILE A 642 4.64 5.38 0.64
CA ILE A 642 4.74 6.68 1.34
C ILE A 642 3.36 7.07 1.85
N ASP A 643 3.30 7.47 3.12
CA ASP A 643 2.12 8.07 3.75
C ASP A 643 2.50 9.28 4.62
N LYS A 644 1.52 10.07 5.02
CA LYS A 644 1.74 11.27 5.84
C LYS A 644 2.04 10.90 7.30
N LEU A 645 3.05 11.55 7.88
CA LEU A 645 3.35 11.50 9.30
C LEU A 645 2.89 12.82 9.95
N GLU A 646 2.12 12.74 11.02
CA GLU A 646 1.58 13.92 11.71
C GLU A 646 1.92 13.93 13.19
N PHE A 647 2.00 15.13 13.77
CA PHE A 647 2.19 15.34 15.20
C PHE A 647 0.90 15.89 15.84
N ASP A 648 0.66 15.55 17.09
CA ASP A 648 -0.39 16.15 17.91
C ASP A 648 0.05 17.49 18.52
N SER A 649 -0.86 18.16 19.25
CA SER A 649 -0.57 19.42 19.94
C SER A 649 0.43 19.31 21.10
N GLY A 650 0.70 18.10 21.60
CA GLY A 650 1.76 17.81 22.56
C GLY A 650 3.12 17.49 21.91
N GLY A 651 3.18 17.45 20.57
CA GLY A 651 4.37 17.09 19.81
C GLY A 651 4.61 15.59 19.70
N LEU A 652 3.67 14.73 20.08
CA LEU A 652 3.79 13.29 19.88
C LEU A 652 3.38 12.91 18.46
N ILE A 653 4.01 11.87 17.88
CA ILE A 653 3.66 11.33 16.57
C ILE A 653 2.29 10.64 16.69
N LYS A 654 1.32 11.03 15.85
CA LYS A 654 0.04 10.35 15.69
C LYS A 654 0.25 9.01 14.99
N LYS A 655 -0.67 8.07 15.21
CA LYS A 655 -0.70 6.83 14.41
C LYS A 655 -0.86 7.18 12.92
N VAL A 656 0.08 6.71 12.11
CA VAL A 656 0.06 6.77 10.65
C VAL A 656 -1.05 5.86 10.14
N VAL A 657 -1.79 6.33 9.14
CA VAL A 657 -2.78 5.53 8.42
C VAL A 657 -2.09 5.04 7.13
N PRO A 658 -1.75 3.74 7.01
CA PRO A 658 -1.18 3.21 5.79
C PRO A 658 -2.25 3.20 4.68
N THR A 659 -1.90 3.59 3.45
CA THR A 659 -2.90 3.69 2.37
C THR A 659 -2.55 2.88 1.13
N LEU A 660 -3.57 2.61 0.30
CA LEU A 660 -3.38 2.12 -1.07
C LEU A 660 -3.21 3.29 -2.07
N SER A 661 -3.79 4.46 -1.77
CA SER A 661 -3.72 5.67 -2.59
C SER A 661 -2.38 6.40 -2.55
N SER A 662 -1.56 6.17 -1.50
CA SER A 662 -0.40 6.99 -1.16
C SER A 662 -0.74 8.49 -1.12
N ILE A 663 0.26 9.35 -1.33
CA ILE A 663 0.16 10.80 -1.21
C ILE A 663 -0.10 11.50 -2.56
N ASP A 664 -0.45 12.78 -2.48
CA ASP A 664 -0.42 13.69 -3.64
C ASP A 664 0.96 14.38 -3.74
N PRO A 665 1.35 14.84 -4.95
CA PRO A 665 2.65 15.48 -5.17
C PRO A 665 2.90 16.69 -4.25
N VAL A 666 4.03 16.69 -3.52
CA VAL A 666 4.39 17.78 -2.61
C VAL A 666 5.11 18.90 -3.34
N SER A 667 4.68 20.15 -3.13
CA SER A 667 5.40 21.32 -3.65
C SER A 667 6.64 21.60 -2.80
N GLY A 668 7.79 21.11 -3.23
CA GLY A 668 9.03 21.13 -2.46
C GLY A 668 9.50 22.53 -2.02
N GLY A 669 9.57 22.74 -0.70
CA GLY A 669 10.52 23.65 -0.05
C GLY A 669 10.29 25.16 -0.20
N THR A 670 9.23 25.60 -0.87
CA THR A 670 8.99 27.01 -1.21
C THR A 670 8.16 27.80 -0.21
N ALA A 671 7.76 27.20 0.90
CA ALA A 671 6.92 27.88 1.87
C ALA A 671 7.63 29.05 2.57
N LEU A 672 7.01 30.22 2.56
CA LEU A 672 7.37 31.31 3.47
C LEU A 672 6.44 31.29 4.70
N PRO A 673 6.98 31.47 5.93
CA PRO A 673 6.17 31.51 7.14
C PRO A 673 5.29 32.77 7.18
N THR A 674 3.99 32.61 6.91
CA THR A 674 3.02 33.71 6.97
C THR A 674 2.80 34.22 8.39
N ASN A 675 2.40 35.48 8.49
CA ASN A 675 2.24 36.25 9.73
C ASN A 675 3.54 36.40 10.55
N THR A 676 4.71 36.28 9.91
CA THR A 676 6.02 36.53 10.53
C THR A 676 6.77 37.67 9.85
N THR A 677 7.62 38.37 10.59
CA THR A 677 8.54 39.37 10.03
C THR A 677 9.82 38.71 9.53
N ARG A 678 10.27 39.11 8.33
CA ARG A 678 11.47 38.61 7.66
C ARG A 678 12.15 39.74 6.87
N SER A 679 13.45 39.58 6.63
CA SER A 679 14.19 40.35 5.64
C SER A 679 14.59 39.45 4.47
N LEU A 680 14.52 39.95 3.23
CA LEU A 680 14.86 39.18 2.03
C LEU A 680 16.27 39.53 1.57
N GLN A 681 17.25 38.71 1.92
CA GLN A 681 18.65 38.90 1.52
C GLN A 681 18.87 38.40 0.08
N SER A 682 19.62 39.14 -0.74
CA SER A 682 20.03 38.64 -2.07
C SER A 682 20.99 37.45 -1.96
N VAL A 683 20.83 36.46 -2.85
CA VAL A 683 21.76 35.31 -2.94
C VAL A 683 23.12 35.71 -3.50
N ASN A 684 23.18 36.57 -4.52
CA ASN A 684 24.45 36.98 -5.16
C ASN A 684 25.06 38.28 -4.62
N PHE A 685 24.32 39.08 -3.87
CA PHE A 685 24.85 40.23 -3.12
C PHE A 685 24.61 40.03 -1.62
N THR A 686 25.41 39.17 -1.01
CA THR A 686 25.38 38.92 0.43
C THR A 686 25.57 40.23 1.22
N GLY A 687 24.77 40.42 2.28
CA GLY A 687 24.69 41.68 3.01
C GLY A 687 23.81 42.77 2.38
N ARG A 688 23.23 42.54 1.20
CA ARG A 688 22.15 43.39 0.63
C ARG A 688 20.78 42.75 0.77
N TYR A 689 19.78 43.58 1.02
CA TYR A 689 18.42 43.16 1.33
C TYR A 689 17.43 43.94 0.45
N ALA A 690 16.32 43.29 0.09
CA ALA A 690 15.19 44.01 -0.48
C ALA A 690 14.72 45.07 0.52
N ALA A 691 14.66 46.32 0.09
CA ALA A 691 14.35 47.47 0.92
C ALA A 691 13.47 48.48 0.16
N VAL A 692 12.68 49.25 0.90
CA VAL A 692 11.90 50.37 0.37
C VAL A 692 12.61 51.71 0.57
N ARG A 693 12.79 52.49 -0.49
CA ARG A 693 13.34 53.86 -0.40
C ARG A 693 12.25 54.92 -0.26
N SER A 694 12.66 56.17 -0.03
CA SER A 694 11.76 57.32 0.19
C SER A 694 10.87 57.66 -1.02
N ASP A 695 11.30 57.29 -2.22
CA ASP A 695 10.51 57.34 -3.47
C ASP A 695 9.48 56.20 -3.59
N SER A 696 9.37 55.34 -2.57
CA SER A 696 8.55 54.12 -2.51
C SER A 696 8.94 53.02 -3.49
N LEU A 697 10.09 53.12 -4.17
CA LEU A 697 10.61 52.06 -5.04
C LEU A 697 11.40 51.02 -4.23
N GLY A 698 11.42 49.79 -4.75
CA GLY A 698 12.17 48.68 -4.17
C GLY A 698 13.60 48.61 -4.69
N TYR A 699 14.57 48.46 -3.78
CA TYR A 699 16.00 48.33 -4.10
C TYR A 699 16.68 47.22 -3.28
N LEU A 700 17.88 46.79 -3.72
CA LEU A 700 18.82 45.99 -2.91
C LEU A 700 19.82 46.90 -2.20
N ASP A 701 19.52 47.23 -0.95
CA ASP A 701 20.35 48.11 -0.12
C ASP A 701 21.18 47.34 0.92
N PRO A 702 22.40 47.81 1.24
CA PRO A 702 23.22 47.22 2.28
C PRO A 702 22.60 47.49 3.65
N VAL A 703 22.46 46.46 4.48
CA VAL A 703 21.97 46.61 5.87
C VAL A 703 22.90 45.85 6.81
N THR A 704 23.23 46.49 7.92
CA THR A 704 24.22 46.05 8.90
C THR A 704 23.71 46.23 10.32
N SER A 705 24.37 45.60 11.30
CA SER A 705 24.13 45.86 12.73
C SER A 705 24.30 47.33 13.10
N SER A 706 25.19 48.08 12.43
CA SER A 706 25.41 49.52 12.60
C SER A 706 24.43 50.43 11.82
N SER A 707 23.56 49.86 10.98
CA SER A 707 22.56 50.66 10.23
C SER A 707 21.51 51.28 11.17
N THR A 708 21.00 52.45 10.78
CA THR A 708 19.97 53.17 11.55
C THR A 708 18.66 52.38 11.60
N THR A 709 17.82 52.65 12.61
CA THR A 709 16.50 52.01 12.74
C THR A 709 15.64 52.15 11.48
N ALA A 710 15.68 53.31 10.81
CA ALA A 710 14.94 53.54 9.58
C ALA A 710 15.43 52.65 8.42
N VAL A 711 16.74 52.45 8.27
CA VAL A 711 17.31 51.55 7.24
C VAL A 711 17.01 50.08 7.56
N LYS A 712 17.02 49.70 8.83
CA LYS A 712 16.64 48.35 9.26
C LYS A 712 15.14 48.08 9.01
N GLN A 713 14.28 49.04 9.37
CA GLN A 713 12.84 48.97 9.11
C GLN A 713 12.50 48.93 7.62
N SER A 714 13.24 49.65 6.76
CA SER A 714 12.98 49.62 5.32
C SER A 714 13.23 48.27 4.66
N ALA A 715 14.00 47.39 5.30
CA ALA A 715 14.32 46.03 4.85
C ALA A 715 13.60 44.91 5.64
N THR A 716 12.62 45.26 6.49
CA THR A 716 11.79 44.29 7.22
C THR A 716 10.35 44.28 6.67
N PHE A 717 9.83 43.09 6.39
CA PHE A 717 8.45 42.90 5.93
C PHE A 717 7.74 41.83 6.76
N THR A 718 6.47 42.05 7.08
CA THR A 718 5.56 40.96 7.47
C THR A 718 5.18 40.19 6.22
N VAL A 719 5.53 38.90 6.15
CA VAL A 719 4.97 38.00 5.14
C VAL A 719 3.53 37.71 5.54
N VAL A 720 2.57 37.85 4.63
CA VAL A 720 1.16 37.50 4.85
C VAL A 720 0.67 36.60 3.70
N PRO A 721 -0.45 35.87 3.87
CA PRO A 721 -1.09 35.17 2.76
C PRO A 721 -1.37 36.13 1.60
N GLY A 722 -1.22 35.64 0.37
CA GLY A 722 -1.33 36.45 -0.84
C GLY A 722 -2.69 37.12 -0.97
N LEU A 723 -2.71 38.41 -1.32
CA LEU A 723 -3.94 39.19 -1.43
C LEU A 723 -4.88 38.71 -2.56
N ALA A 724 -4.36 37.98 -3.55
CA ALA A 724 -5.13 37.36 -4.64
C ALA A 724 -5.28 35.84 -4.50
N ASP A 725 -4.37 35.17 -3.79
CA ASP A 725 -4.37 33.72 -3.55
C ASP A 725 -3.64 33.42 -2.24
N SER A 726 -4.34 32.78 -1.30
CA SER A 726 -3.81 32.46 0.03
C SER A 726 -2.72 31.37 0.03
N LYS A 727 -2.55 30.64 -1.08
CA LYS A 727 -1.44 29.69 -1.30
C LYS A 727 -0.13 30.39 -1.72
N CYS A 728 -0.21 31.67 -2.08
CA CYS A 728 0.94 32.52 -2.43
C CYS A 728 1.14 33.60 -1.34
N TYR A 729 2.04 34.56 -1.58
CA TYR A 729 2.53 35.49 -0.55
C TYR A 729 2.37 36.95 -0.94
N SER A 730 2.15 37.79 0.06
CA SER A 730 2.29 39.24 -0.04
C SER A 730 3.19 39.75 1.08
N PHE A 731 3.94 40.82 0.83
CA PHE A 731 4.90 41.39 1.79
C PHE A 731 4.44 42.77 2.22
N ARG A 732 4.19 42.96 3.52
CA ARG A 732 3.67 44.21 4.09
C ARG A 732 4.73 44.90 4.94
N ASP A 733 4.96 46.19 4.73
CA ASP A 733 5.84 47.00 5.58
C ASP A 733 5.17 47.41 6.90
N SER A 734 5.94 48.03 7.80
CA SER A 734 5.44 48.52 9.11
C SER A 734 4.38 49.63 9.00
N SER A 735 4.27 50.27 7.83
CA SER A 735 3.26 51.30 7.54
C SER A 735 2.00 50.73 6.87
N GLY A 736 1.90 49.39 6.73
CA GLY A 736 0.76 48.72 6.11
C GLY A 736 0.76 48.74 4.58
N ARG A 737 1.83 49.21 3.93
CA ARG A 737 1.98 49.19 2.46
C ARG A 737 2.46 47.81 2.00
N TYR A 738 2.13 47.45 0.78
CA TYR A 738 2.49 46.15 0.19
C TYR A 738 3.53 46.29 -0.92
N LEU A 739 4.51 45.38 -0.93
CA LEU A 739 5.37 45.14 -2.08
C LEU A 739 4.49 44.69 -3.24
N ARG A 740 4.41 45.51 -4.28
CA ARG A 740 3.75 45.17 -5.55
C ARG A 740 4.56 45.66 -6.74
N HIS A 741 4.35 45.07 -7.90
CA HIS A 741 4.90 45.62 -9.14
C HIS A 741 3.94 46.64 -9.75
N LYS A 742 4.46 47.56 -10.53
CA LYS A 742 3.70 48.40 -11.47
C LYS A 742 4.64 48.79 -12.60
N ASP A 743 4.19 48.63 -13.84
CA ASP A 743 5.03 48.85 -15.02
C ASP A 743 6.36 48.03 -14.94
N TYR A 744 6.24 46.81 -14.38
CA TYR A 744 7.32 45.87 -14.04
C TYR A 744 8.36 46.36 -13.01
N ARG A 745 8.21 47.56 -12.43
CA ARG A 745 9.05 48.07 -11.34
C ARG A 745 8.42 47.73 -9.99
N VAL A 746 9.23 47.33 -9.02
CA VAL A 746 8.73 46.96 -7.68
C VAL A 746 8.69 48.19 -6.78
N ARG A 747 7.62 48.30 -6.00
CA ARG A 747 7.32 49.45 -5.14
C ARG A 747 6.41 49.07 -3.99
N PHE A 748 6.36 49.93 -2.98
CA PHE A 748 5.54 49.74 -1.78
C PHE A 748 4.43 50.78 -1.72
N ASP A 749 3.20 50.33 -1.81
CA ASP A 749 2.02 51.19 -1.86
C ASP A 749 0.94 50.75 -0.88
N ALA A 750 0.16 51.70 -0.38
CA ALA A 750 -1.04 51.38 0.39
C ALA A 750 -2.04 50.62 -0.49
N SER A 751 -2.71 49.61 0.09
CA SER A 751 -3.74 48.87 -0.63
C SER A 751 -4.94 49.76 -0.94
N ASN A 752 -5.41 49.69 -2.18
CA ASN A 752 -6.69 50.27 -2.60
C ASN A 752 -7.80 49.20 -2.74
N SER A 753 -7.54 47.98 -2.27
CA SER A 753 -8.44 46.82 -2.30
C SER A 753 -8.97 46.42 -3.69
N THR A 754 -8.34 46.87 -4.78
CA THR A 754 -8.72 46.46 -6.13
C THR A 754 -8.16 45.08 -6.48
N THR A 755 -8.88 44.31 -7.29
CA THR A 755 -8.40 43.01 -7.79
C THR A 755 -7.05 43.10 -8.50
N LEU A 756 -6.79 44.21 -9.22
CA LEU A 756 -5.50 44.45 -9.86
C LEU A 756 -4.39 44.66 -8.82
N PHE A 757 -4.61 45.49 -7.79
CA PHE A 757 -3.63 45.68 -6.71
C PHE A 757 -3.31 44.36 -6.00
N ASN A 758 -4.34 43.60 -5.64
CA ASN A 758 -4.16 42.31 -4.96
C ASN A 758 -3.33 41.35 -5.82
N LYS A 759 -3.56 41.34 -7.14
CA LYS A 759 -2.82 40.56 -8.13
C LYS A 759 -1.36 41.03 -8.27
N ASP A 760 -1.13 42.33 -8.39
CA ASP A 760 0.21 42.93 -8.49
C ASP A 760 1.05 42.75 -7.21
N ALA A 761 0.38 42.60 -6.06
CA ALA A 761 0.97 42.42 -4.73
C ALA A 761 1.12 40.95 -4.31
N THR A 762 0.73 39.98 -5.15
CA THR A 762 0.81 38.54 -4.83
C THR A 762 1.93 37.87 -5.61
N TYR A 763 2.77 37.13 -4.89
CA TYR A 763 3.91 36.40 -5.41
C TYR A 763 3.90 34.95 -4.96
N CYS A 764 3.98 34.03 -5.90
CA CYS A 764 4.06 32.60 -5.63
C CYS A 764 5.53 32.19 -5.53
N ALA A 765 5.93 31.62 -4.39
CA ALA A 765 7.30 31.21 -4.21
C ALA A 765 7.66 29.99 -5.08
N ARG A 766 8.88 30.02 -5.62
CA ARG A 766 9.53 28.98 -6.42
C ARG A 766 10.93 28.73 -5.85
N PRO A 767 11.57 27.57 -6.09
CA PRO A 767 12.92 27.34 -5.58
C PRO A 767 13.88 28.43 -6.07
N GLY A 768 14.78 28.89 -5.18
CA GLY A 768 15.86 29.80 -5.53
C GLY A 768 17.10 29.05 -6.03
N SER A 769 18.06 29.80 -6.58
CA SER A 769 19.30 29.28 -7.18
C SER A 769 20.32 28.74 -6.18
N ALA A 770 20.02 28.80 -4.87
CA ALA A 770 20.86 28.28 -3.81
C ALA A 770 20.01 27.58 -2.73
N THR A 771 20.55 26.56 -2.07
CA THR A 771 19.87 25.82 -1.00
C THR A 771 19.33 26.77 0.08
N GLY A 772 18.04 26.67 0.39
CA GLY A 772 17.36 27.55 1.37
C GLY A 772 17.09 28.98 0.87
N SER A 773 17.09 29.21 -0.45
CA SER A 773 16.61 30.45 -1.06
C SER A 773 15.34 30.20 -1.89
N ILE A 774 14.61 31.28 -2.16
CA ILE A 774 13.39 31.30 -2.97
C ILE A 774 13.53 32.29 -4.12
N SER A 775 12.85 32.01 -5.23
CA SER A 775 12.47 33.00 -6.23
C SER A 775 10.99 33.34 -6.05
N LEU A 776 10.58 34.58 -6.35
CA LEU A 776 9.20 35.04 -6.15
C LEU A 776 8.55 35.34 -7.51
N GLU A 777 7.75 34.40 -8.01
CA GLU A 777 7.02 34.51 -9.28
C GLU A 777 5.80 35.43 -9.12
N SER A 778 5.54 36.32 -10.07
CA SER A 778 4.35 37.18 -10.06
C SER A 778 3.08 36.37 -10.34
N TYR A 779 2.08 36.50 -9.46
CA TYR A 779 0.80 35.80 -9.61
C TYR A 779 0.06 36.14 -10.91
N ASN A 780 0.06 37.42 -11.32
CA ASN A 780 -0.65 37.87 -12.52
C ASN A 780 0.19 37.96 -13.78
N TYR A 781 1.50 37.75 -13.68
CA TYR A 781 2.38 37.53 -14.82
C TYR A 781 3.25 36.27 -14.60
N PRO A 782 2.66 35.07 -14.75
CA PRO A 782 3.41 33.82 -14.70
C PRO A 782 4.61 33.82 -15.65
N GLY A 783 5.69 33.15 -15.25
CA GLY A 783 6.99 33.22 -15.92
C GLY A 783 7.75 34.54 -15.71
N ARG A 784 7.24 35.49 -14.91
CA ARG A 784 8.00 36.67 -14.46
C ARG A 784 8.33 36.58 -12.98
N TYR A 785 9.56 36.95 -12.63
CA TYR A 785 10.09 36.82 -11.28
C TYR A 785 10.54 38.17 -10.73
N LEU A 786 10.30 38.37 -9.44
CA LEU A 786 11.01 39.37 -8.65
C LEU A 786 12.50 39.09 -8.77
N ARG A 787 13.25 40.04 -9.32
CA ARG A 787 14.72 40.05 -9.31
C ARG A 787 15.25 41.46 -9.13
N HIS A 788 16.52 41.60 -8.78
CA HIS A 788 17.19 42.89 -8.90
C HIS A 788 17.81 43.08 -10.30
N TYR A 789 18.04 44.32 -10.70
CA TYR A 789 18.84 44.68 -11.87
C TYR A 789 19.39 46.10 -11.66
N ASN A 790 20.72 46.26 -11.69
CA ASN A 790 21.38 47.48 -11.21
C ASN A 790 20.90 47.91 -9.80
N TYR A 791 20.70 46.92 -8.93
CA TYR A 791 20.11 47.02 -7.58
C TYR A 791 18.64 47.46 -7.51
N GLU A 792 17.97 47.84 -8.60
CA GLU A 792 16.51 48.10 -8.60
C GLU A 792 15.73 46.77 -8.61
N LEU A 793 14.70 46.64 -7.79
CA LEU A 793 13.81 45.47 -7.79
C LEU A 793 12.76 45.58 -8.91
N ARG A 794 12.59 44.51 -9.67
CA ARG A 794 11.76 44.44 -10.88
C ARG A 794 11.09 43.07 -11.01
N VAL A 795 10.02 43.00 -11.80
CA VAL A 795 9.32 41.76 -12.18
C VAL A 795 9.53 41.50 -13.67
N ASP A 796 10.55 40.73 -14.00
CA ASP A 796 11.00 40.50 -15.37
C ASP A 796 10.89 39.03 -15.79
N ALA A 797 10.74 38.80 -17.09
CA ALA A 797 10.55 37.46 -17.65
C ALA A 797 11.77 36.56 -17.38
N TYR A 798 11.50 35.31 -17.00
CA TYR A 798 12.53 34.32 -16.69
C TYR A 798 13.50 34.13 -17.86
N GLN A 799 14.77 34.02 -17.53
CA GLN A 799 15.82 33.67 -18.47
C GLN A 799 16.64 32.55 -17.84
N ASP A 800 16.85 31.44 -18.56
CA ASP A 800 17.55 30.30 -17.99
C ASP A 800 19.08 30.44 -18.02
N ASN A 801 19.58 31.46 -17.32
CA ASN A 801 21.01 31.71 -17.16
C ASN A 801 21.36 31.94 -15.68
N ALA A 802 22.62 31.68 -15.33
CA ALA A 802 23.10 31.73 -13.96
C ALA A 802 22.90 33.12 -13.30
N THR A 803 23.08 34.21 -14.07
CA THR A 803 22.90 35.58 -13.61
C THR A 803 21.44 35.82 -13.21
N PHE A 804 20.48 35.55 -14.09
CA PHE A 804 19.06 35.76 -13.80
C PHE A 804 18.61 34.91 -12.61
N ARG A 805 18.97 33.62 -12.58
CA ARG A 805 18.63 32.72 -11.46
C ARG A 805 19.15 33.26 -10.13
N ALA A 806 20.37 33.82 -10.11
CA ALA A 806 20.95 34.41 -8.90
C ALA A 806 20.32 35.76 -8.54
N ASP A 807 20.00 36.60 -9.54
CA ASP A 807 19.34 37.90 -9.34
C ASP A 807 17.90 37.78 -8.84
N SER A 808 17.20 36.68 -9.20
CA SER A 808 15.83 36.39 -8.77
C SER A 808 15.73 35.69 -7.43
N SER A 809 16.85 35.36 -6.79
CA SER A 809 16.88 34.48 -5.62
C SER A 809 17.20 35.22 -4.32
N PHE A 810 16.37 34.95 -3.31
CA PHE A 810 16.43 35.60 -2.01
C PHE A 810 16.40 34.59 -0.87
N ARG A 811 17.14 34.87 0.22
CA ARG A 811 17.03 34.15 1.50
C ARG A 811 16.12 34.93 2.43
N ALA A 812 15.05 34.31 2.91
CA ALA A 812 14.22 34.88 3.97
C ALA A 812 14.91 34.65 5.31
N VAL A 813 15.50 35.70 5.88
CA VAL A 813 16.27 35.65 7.14
C VAL A 813 15.54 36.39 8.26
N SER A 814 16.07 36.26 9.49
CA SER A 814 15.63 37.03 10.65
C SER A 814 15.52 38.53 10.31
N PRO A 815 14.45 39.22 10.76
CA PRO A 815 14.22 40.61 10.42
C PRO A 815 15.26 41.53 11.06
N TRP A 816 15.53 42.66 10.42
CA TRP A 816 16.47 43.68 10.94
C TRP A 816 15.86 44.62 11.99
N ALA A 817 14.53 44.65 12.11
CA ALA A 817 13.73 45.55 12.95
C ALA A 817 12.41 44.88 13.36
#